data_AF-A0A061QI41-F1
#
_entry.id   AF-A0A061QI41-F1
#
_cell.length_a   1.000
_cell.length_b   1.000
_cell.length_c   1.000
_cell.angle_alpha   90.00
_cell.angle_beta   90.00
_cell.angle_gamma   90.00
#
_symmetry.space_group_name_H-M   'P 1'
#
loop_
_entity.id
_entity.type
_entity.pdbx_description
1 polymer ?
#
loop_
_entity_poly.entity_id
_entity_poly.type
_entity_poly.pdbx_seq_one_letter_code
_entity_poly.pdbx_strand_id
1 'polypeptide(L)'
;MPLGSQGIISGIVKSVANCIGPSIMSTGCERDSALRDVLDAADHHPKRNGDAADATMDSDPEAAYHAEHMARLQAEADAQDKARRLSVAQEQLAEYATQRESDAAALLQEAAGIDAAVGALLKAADSGTAISELRERASRLCAKMSEFAQESKSFAEQQKSDAERAKRGSEQALSGSDVDMKRPREDLDGEAGSEADEEDVPMGLSPVDASAPADSDMVERCKYIPLRLNMEERRLLRLLEACLSVSEYTDKVDILTWRSKTARVHAQIKDICAILSGLVVAQNYKKGQQLIQDRSFSDNAEFFQDTFEVGRRHKVMNPDKMRADYGKLIYMLQDSQDSQIQGLLEFKCVRPLRTVHSLLEEKRGLALLADPLVATATAEIIAGDRPRHQVQKDIKTKERAREALAKKYCSSQLTQDDILLCLYSIGDNNSYLLFNRDPIDKMIGLLHQYFRPDVSEAGYSLAISGGANGARLTHNHERQYHYVLQSLSLWREISNDMFKLWYLAENDLLREGNGYRLTDTGQGLNRVQQAPQTARAIHGILTRCQSKIGNWVGSSVVHLGDHNVPNALMFIDKYTQVPRILNPVVLIVEEIPKLARDPNILAYVKATFGSVESCRKSILADFFRHAFDGSGADNFFDAGSCIDGRLTSAWNWCSKVEKKVYYPLFKMAGFVGFDGEFQK
;
A
#
# COMPACT_ATOMS: atom_id res chain seq x y z
N MET A 1 -10.25 -36.39 -9.14
CA MET A 1 -10.53 -35.13 -9.87
C MET A 1 -12.01 -35.08 -10.20
N PRO A 2 -12.72 -33.97 -9.96
CA PRO A 2 -13.94 -33.64 -10.70
C PRO A 2 -13.68 -32.42 -11.59
N LEU A 3 -13.79 -32.62 -12.91
CA LEU A 3 -13.63 -31.59 -13.95
C LEU A 3 -14.83 -30.63 -14.07
N GLY A 4 -15.83 -30.72 -13.18
CA GLY A 4 -17.06 -29.91 -13.22
C GLY A 4 -16.96 -28.54 -12.51
N SER A 5 -16.08 -28.40 -11.51
CA SER A 5 -15.97 -27.16 -10.72
C SER A 5 -15.17 -26.04 -11.41
N GLN A 6 -14.31 -26.39 -12.37
CA GLN A 6 -13.53 -25.40 -13.14
C GLN A 6 -14.41 -24.56 -14.09
N GLY A 7 -15.51 -25.12 -14.62
CA GLY A 7 -16.42 -24.40 -15.52
C GLY A 7 -17.22 -23.29 -14.81
N ILE A 8 -17.64 -23.55 -13.58
CA ILE A 8 -18.43 -22.61 -12.77
C ILE A 8 -17.53 -21.48 -12.23
N ILE A 9 -16.31 -21.83 -11.74
CA ILE A 9 -15.32 -20.83 -11.32
C ILE A 9 -14.90 -19.96 -12.52
N SER A 10 -14.68 -20.55 -13.70
CA SER A 10 -14.42 -19.78 -14.92
C SER A 10 -15.60 -18.89 -15.32
N GLY A 11 -16.84 -19.32 -15.06
CA GLY A 11 -18.06 -18.55 -15.33
C GLY A 11 -18.22 -17.36 -14.38
N ILE A 12 -17.99 -17.56 -13.08
CA ILE A 12 -18.03 -16.51 -12.05
C ILE A 12 -16.89 -15.50 -12.28
N VAL A 13 -15.67 -15.98 -12.54
CA VAL A 13 -14.52 -15.12 -12.85
C VAL A 13 -14.74 -14.31 -14.13
N LYS A 14 -15.36 -14.91 -15.17
CA LYS A 14 -15.75 -14.17 -16.39
C LYS A 14 -16.87 -13.17 -16.15
N SER A 15 -17.89 -13.50 -15.38
CA SER A 15 -18.96 -12.55 -15.02
C SER A 15 -18.43 -11.38 -14.21
N VAL A 16 -17.55 -11.63 -13.23
CA VAL A 16 -16.90 -10.58 -12.42
C VAL A 16 -15.92 -9.75 -13.28
N ALA A 17 -15.14 -10.38 -14.16
CA ALA A 17 -14.25 -9.66 -15.08
C ALA A 17 -15.02 -8.79 -16.09
N ASN A 18 -16.18 -9.25 -16.57
CA ASN A 18 -17.07 -8.49 -17.45
C ASN A 18 -17.79 -7.33 -16.74
N CYS A 19 -17.88 -7.36 -15.41
CA CYS A 19 -18.35 -6.21 -14.62
C CYS A 19 -17.27 -5.13 -14.45
N ILE A 20 -15.99 -5.45 -14.67
CA ILE A 20 -14.83 -4.59 -14.34
C ILE A 20 -14.06 -4.10 -15.59
N GLY A 21 -14.22 -4.73 -16.76
CA GLY A 21 -13.53 -4.33 -18.01
C GLY A 21 -14.41 -3.60 -19.05
N PRO A 22 -13.83 -2.75 -19.92
CA PRO A 22 -14.56 -2.18 -21.05
C PRO A 22 -14.82 -3.26 -22.11
N SER A 23 -16.10 -3.43 -22.48
CA SER A 23 -16.53 -4.42 -23.47
C SER A 23 -16.12 -3.99 -24.89
N ILE A 24 -15.09 -4.62 -25.47
CA ILE A 24 -14.76 -4.53 -26.90
C ILE A 24 -14.41 -5.94 -27.39
N MET A 25 -15.30 -6.57 -28.16
CA MET A 25 -15.04 -7.04 -29.54
C MET A 25 -16.16 -7.95 -30.09
N SER A 26 -16.45 -7.71 -31.38
CA SER A 26 -16.99 -8.64 -32.40
C SER A 26 -18.45 -8.47 -32.83
N THR A 27 -18.70 -7.47 -33.69
CA THR A 27 -19.18 -7.71 -35.07
C THR A 27 -18.56 -6.63 -35.96
N GLY A 28 -17.65 -7.04 -36.85
CA GLY A 28 -16.95 -6.16 -37.76
C GLY A 28 -17.70 -5.89 -39.06
N CYS A 29 -17.19 -4.90 -39.78
CA CYS A 29 -17.34 -4.68 -41.21
C CYS A 29 -18.71 -4.15 -41.68
N GLU A 30 -19.01 -2.88 -41.36
CA GLU A 30 -19.87 -2.01 -42.21
C GLU A 30 -19.91 -0.54 -41.74
N ARG A 31 -19.43 -0.21 -40.53
CA ARG A 31 -19.50 1.18 -40.00
C ARG A 31 -18.28 2.06 -40.25
N ASP A 32 -17.16 1.51 -40.72
CA ASP A 32 -15.91 2.27 -40.92
C ASP A 32 -15.83 3.02 -42.27
N SER A 33 -16.76 2.80 -43.22
CA SER A 33 -16.79 3.62 -44.45
C SER A 33 -17.52 4.94 -44.25
N ALA A 34 -18.57 4.97 -43.42
CA ALA A 34 -19.39 6.16 -43.22
C ALA A 34 -18.69 7.28 -42.41
N LEU A 35 -17.68 6.94 -41.59
CA LEU A 35 -16.93 7.94 -40.80
C LEU A 35 -15.71 8.54 -41.55
N ARG A 36 -15.21 7.88 -42.59
CA ARG A 36 -14.14 8.45 -43.44
C ARG A 36 -14.69 9.44 -44.47
N ASP A 37 -15.85 9.14 -45.05
CA ASP A 37 -16.48 10.02 -46.04
C ASP A 37 -16.99 11.35 -45.44
N VAL A 38 -17.20 11.42 -44.12
CA VAL A 38 -17.61 12.64 -43.41
C VAL A 38 -16.41 13.50 -42.99
N LEU A 39 -15.21 12.92 -42.86
CA LEU A 39 -14.00 13.65 -42.45
C LEU A 39 -13.14 14.15 -43.63
N ASP A 40 -13.28 13.59 -44.83
CA ASP A 40 -12.56 14.05 -46.04
C ASP A 40 -13.31 15.14 -46.85
N ALA A 41 -14.54 15.50 -46.46
CA ALA A 41 -15.32 16.55 -47.13
C ALA A 41 -15.06 17.98 -46.59
N ALA A 42 -14.21 18.14 -45.57
CA ALA A 42 -13.98 19.43 -44.90
C ALA A 42 -12.72 20.20 -45.34
N ASP A 43 -11.93 19.68 -46.28
CA ASP A 43 -10.67 20.31 -46.72
C ASP A 43 -10.61 20.48 -48.25
N HIS A 44 -11.46 21.33 -48.82
CA HIS A 44 -11.24 21.93 -50.14
C HIS A 44 -11.62 23.42 -50.14
N HIS A 45 -10.61 24.29 -50.04
CA HIS A 45 -10.72 25.72 -50.33
C HIS A 45 -10.96 25.97 -51.83
N PRO A 46 -11.88 26.89 -52.18
CA PRO A 46 -11.65 27.77 -53.31
C PRO A 46 -11.66 29.25 -52.91
N LYS A 47 -10.93 30.03 -53.72
CA LYS A 47 -10.53 31.41 -53.51
C LYS A 47 -11.69 32.42 -53.64
N ARG A 48 -11.70 33.38 -52.70
CA ARG A 48 -11.85 34.85 -52.82
C ARG A 48 -13.02 35.41 -53.65
N ASN A 49 -13.97 36.06 -52.97
CA ASN A 49 -14.39 37.46 -53.24
C ASN A 49 -15.42 37.95 -52.19
N GLY A 50 -15.22 39.18 -51.71
CA GLY A 50 -16.29 40.16 -51.45
C GLY A 50 -17.20 39.98 -50.24
N ASP A 51 -17.11 40.98 -49.34
CA ASP A 51 -18.18 41.54 -48.51
C ASP A 51 -18.52 40.90 -47.15
N ALA A 52 -18.62 41.82 -46.19
CA ALA A 52 -18.82 41.61 -44.78
C ALA A 52 -20.25 41.15 -44.45
N ALA A 53 -20.38 40.16 -43.58
CA ALA A 53 -21.51 40.04 -42.66
C ALA A 53 -21.13 39.12 -41.48
N ASP A 54 -21.43 39.65 -40.30
CA ASP A 54 -21.39 39.05 -38.98
C ASP A 54 -22.18 37.72 -38.95
N ALA A 55 -21.57 36.65 -38.45
CA ALA A 55 -22.26 35.37 -38.21
C ALA A 55 -21.63 34.67 -36.99
N THR A 56 -22.24 34.94 -35.85
CA THR A 56 -22.12 34.21 -34.59
C THR A 56 -22.39 32.72 -34.79
N MET A 57 -21.46 31.86 -34.38
CA MET A 57 -21.73 30.42 -34.22
C MET A 57 -22.68 30.21 -33.04
N ASP A 58 -23.95 30.04 -33.35
CA ASP A 58 -24.98 29.62 -32.41
C ASP A 58 -24.86 28.10 -32.24
N SER A 59 -24.23 27.64 -31.15
CA SER A 59 -24.29 26.25 -30.73
C SER A 59 -25.64 26.03 -30.06
N ASP A 60 -26.55 25.36 -30.73
CA ASP A 60 -27.92 25.08 -30.27
C ASP A 60 -27.94 24.52 -28.83
N PRO A 61 -28.36 25.32 -27.82
CA PRO A 61 -28.35 24.92 -26.42
C PRO A 61 -29.29 23.74 -26.12
N GLU A 62 -30.35 23.58 -26.92
CA GLU A 62 -31.30 22.48 -26.77
C GLU A 62 -30.69 21.14 -27.19
N ALA A 63 -29.86 21.14 -28.24
CA ALA A 63 -29.16 19.94 -28.70
C ALA A 63 -28.13 19.45 -27.68
N ALA A 64 -27.41 20.37 -27.03
CA ALA A 64 -26.46 20.05 -25.96
C ALA A 64 -27.17 19.51 -24.70
N TYR A 65 -28.29 20.13 -24.30
CA TYR A 65 -29.11 19.67 -23.18
C TYR A 65 -29.73 18.28 -23.44
N HIS A 66 -30.21 18.04 -24.67
CA HIS A 66 -30.76 16.75 -25.06
C HIS A 66 -29.69 15.65 -25.09
N ALA A 67 -28.47 15.96 -25.56
CA ALA A 67 -27.34 15.03 -25.53
C ALA A 67 -26.93 14.68 -24.08
N GLU A 68 -26.91 15.67 -23.18
CA GLU A 68 -26.63 15.47 -21.75
C GLU A 68 -27.72 14.63 -21.06
N HIS A 69 -28.99 14.91 -21.35
CA HIS A 69 -30.12 14.14 -20.80
C HIS A 69 -30.08 12.69 -21.26
N MET A 70 -29.78 12.44 -22.54
CA MET A 70 -29.62 11.09 -23.08
C MET A 70 -28.40 10.37 -22.49
N ALA A 71 -27.27 11.06 -22.30
CA ALA A 71 -26.09 10.49 -21.65
C ALA A 71 -26.36 10.14 -20.18
N ARG A 72 -27.15 10.95 -19.47
CA ARG A 72 -27.58 10.68 -18.09
C ARG A 72 -28.51 9.47 -18.01
N LEU A 73 -29.51 9.39 -18.88
CA LEU A 73 -30.41 8.23 -18.95
C LEU A 73 -29.65 6.95 -19.29
N GLN A 74 -28.67 7.04 -20.20
CA GLN A 74 -27.82 5.90 -20.55
C GLN A 74 -26.92 5.48 -19.38
N ALA A 75 -26.31 6.43 -18.67
CA ALA A 75 -25.51 6.14 -17.48
C ALA A 75 -26.36 5.53 -16.35
N GLU A 76 -27.60 5.99 -16.18
CA GLU A 76 -28.54 5.45 -15.19
C GLU A 76 -28.99 4.02 -15.56
N ALA A 77 -29.28 3.77 -16.83
CA ALA A 77 -29.58 2.43 -17.34
C ALA A 77 -28.39 1.47 -17.19
N ASP A 78 -27.18 1.92 -17.51
CA ASP A 78 -25.94 1.15 -17.35
C ASP A 78 -25.66 0.85 -15.86
N ALA A 79 -25.94 1.80 -14.97
CA ALA A 79 -25.80 1.60 -13.52
C ALA A 79 -26.81 0.56 -12.99
N GLN A 80 -28.07 0.63 -13.45
CA GLN A 80 -29.11 -0.34 -13.08
C GLN A 80 -28.78 -1.75 -13.60
N ASP A 81 -28.29 -1.88 -14.84
CA ASP A 81 -27.87 -3.17 -15.40
C ASP A 81 -26.69 -3.76 -14.63
N LYS A 82 -25.68 -2.95 -14.29
CA LYS A 82 -24.55 -3.37 -13.44
C LYS A 82 -25.01 -3.81 -12.04
N ALA A 83 -25.93 -3.07 -11.43
CA ALA A 83 -26.49 -3.42 -10.12
C ALA A 83 -27.25 -4.76 -10.16
N ARG A 84 -28.04 -5.00 -11.21
CA ARG A 84 -28.73 -6.28 -11.41
C ARG A 84 -27.74 -7.44 -11.61
N ARG A 85 -26.71 -7.25 -12.44
CA ARG A 85 -25.66 -8.27 -12.66
C ARG A 85 -24.90 -8.60 -11.37
N LEU A 86 -24.62 -7.58 -10.56
CA LEU A 86 -24.00 -7.74 -9.25
C LEU A 86 -24.88 -8.58 -8.32
N SER A 87 -26.18 -8.30 -8.25
CA SER A 87 -27.13 -9.07 -7.44
C SER A 87 -27.20 -10.54 -7.86
N VAL A 88 -27.26 -10.82 -9.16
CA VAL A 88 -27.23 -12.20 -9.68
C VAL A 88 -25.91 -12.90 -9.32
N ALA A 89 -24.77 -12.21 -9.43
CA ALA A 89 -23.49 -12.77 -9.04
C ALA A 89 -23.41 -13.10 -7.54
N GLN A 90 -24.05 -12.31 -6.68
CA GLN A 90 -24.13 -12.58 -5.24
C GLN A 90 -24.95 -13.83 -4.93
N GLU A 91 -26.11 -13.99 -5.57
CA GLU A 91 -26.95 -15.18 -5.39
C GLU A 91 -26.20 -16.45 -5.83
N GLN A 92 -25.55 -16.40 -6.99
CA GLN A 92 -24.74 -17.51 -7.51
C GLN A 92 -23.57 -17.85 -6.58
N LEU A 93 -22.93 -16.85 -5.96
CA LEU A 93 -21.84 -17.08 -5.00
C LEU A 93 -22.36 -17.73 -3.71
N ALA A 94 -23.53 -17.31 -3.21
CA ALA A 94 -24.16 -17.91 -2.04
C ALA A 94 -24.59 -19.37 -2.28
N GLU A 95 -25.15 -19.66 -3.46
CA GLU A 95 -25.48 -21.03 -3.88
C GLU A 95 -24.22 -21.91 -3.98
N TYR A 96 -23.17 -21.39 -4.62
CA TYR A 96 -21.88 -22.09 -4.71
C TYR A 96 -21.28 -22.38 -3.33
N ALA A 97 -21.32 -21.41 -2.41
CA ALA A 97 -20.82 -21.59 -1.04
C ALA A 97 -21.60 -22.69 -0.30
N THR A 98 -22.92 -22.72 -0.45
CA THR A 98 -23.80 -23.76 0.14
C THR A 98 -23.49 -25.15 -0.43
N GLN A 99 -23.26 -25.25 -1.75
CA GLN A 99 -22.87 -26.51 -2.38
C GLN A 99 -21.50 -26.98 -1.85
N ARG A 100 -20.53 -26.06 -1.72
CA ARG A 100 -19.20 -26.37 -1.21
C ARG A 100 -19.20 -26.82 0.25
N GLU A 101 -20.08 -26.24 1.08
CA GLU A 101 -20.33 -26.74 2.45
C GLU A 101 -20.81 -28.19 2.43
N SER A 102 -21.80 -28.52 1.60
CA SER A 102 -22.33 -29.88 1.46
C SER A 102 -21.26 -30.87 1.00
N ASP A 103 -20.46 -30.50 -0.01
CA ASP A 103 -19.36 -31.33 -0.52
C ASP A 103 -18.27 -31.55 0.56
N ALA A 104 -17.94 -30.51 1.33
CA ALA A 104 -16.98 -30.62 2.43
C ALA A 104 -17.49 -31.53 3.57
N ALA A 105 -18.79 -31.45 3.89
CA ALA A 105 -19.42 -32.33 4.88
C ALA A 105 -19.41 -33.80 4.43
N ALA A 106 -19.68 -34.06 3.14
CA ALA A 106 -19.62 -35.42 2.57
C ALA A 106 -18.19 -36.00 2.63
N LEU A 107 -17.18 -35.20 2.25
CA LEU A 107 -15.78 -35.60 2.34
C LEU A 107 -15.35 -35.88 3.79
N LEU A 108 -15.81 -35.09 4.76
CA LEU A 108 -15.56 -35.33 6.18
C LEU A 108 -16.14 -36.67 6.65
N GLN A 109 -17.36 -37.01 6.20
CA GLN A 109 -18.00 -38.28 6.52
C GLN A 109 -17.22 -39.47 5.92
N GLU A 110 -16.74 -39.35 4.69
CA GLU A 110 -15.87 -40.37 4.06
C GLU A 110 -14.55 -40.55 4.80
N ALA A 111 -13.91 -39.44 5.19
CA ALA A 111 -12.66 -39.47 5.95
C ALA A 111 -12.85 -40.14 7.32
N ALA A 112 -13.93 -39.82 8.04
CA ALA A 112 -14.28 -40.48 9.30
C ALA A 112 -14.51 -42.00 9.10
N GLY A 113 -15.10 -42.39 7.97
CA GLY A 113 -15.23 -43.80 7.58
C GLY A 113 -13.89 -44.50 7.35
N ILE A 114 -12.92 -43.81 6.72
CA ILE A 114 -11.56 -44.33 6.51
C ILE A 114 -10.80 -44.45 7.84
N ASP A 115 -10.88 -43.47 8.73
CA ASP A 115 -10.24 -43.53 10.06
C ASP A 115 -10.80 -44.69 10.90
N ALA A 116 -12.13 -44.90 10.85
CA ALA A 116 -12.77 -46.04 11.49
C ALA A 116 -12.31 -47.39 10.92
N ALA A 117 -12.16 -47.49 9.59
CA ALA A 117 -11.66 -48.69 8.91
C ALA A 117 -10.19 -48.98 9.26
N VAL A 118 -9.33 -47.95 9.30
CA VAL A 118 -7.94 -48.04 9.76
C VAL A 118 -7.88 -48.47 11.23
N GLY A 119 -8.76 -47.91 12.07
CA GLY A 119 -8.90 -48.30 13.49
C GLY A 119 -9.31 -49.76 13.68
N ALA A 120 -10.18 -50.29 12.82
CA ALA A 120 -10.59 -51.69 12.84
C ALA A 120 -9.45 -52.64 12.41
N LEU A 121 -8.68 -52.27 11.38
CA LEU A 121 -7.50 -53.03 10.93
C LEU A 121 -6.40 -53.09 12.01
N LEU A 122 -6.22 -52.01 12.77
CA LEU A 122 -5.26 -51.93 13.87
C LEU A 122 -5.60 -52.84 15.06
N LYS A 123 -6.89 -53.07 15.33
CA LYS A 123 -7.32 -54.04 16.36
C LYS A 123 -7.06 -55.49 15.94
N ALA A 124 -6.83 -55.73 14.64
CA ALA A 124 -6.63 -57.07 14.07
C ALA A 124 -5.15 -57.39 13.76
N ALA A 125 -4.25 -56.41 13.78
CA ALA A 125 -2.84 -56.58 13.44
C ALA A 125 -1.92 -56.38 14.66
N ASP A 126 -1.26 -57.45 15.10
CA ASP A 126 -0.21 -57.37 16.11
C ASP A 126 1.09 -56.82 15.49
N SER A 127 1.51 -55.66 15.99
CA SER A 127 2.80 -54.98 15.80
C SER A 127 3.07 -54.21 14.50
N GLY A 128 3.54 -52.96 14.68
CA GLY A 128 4.22 -52.17 13.64
C GLY A 128 4.12 -50.66 13.89
N THR A 129 5.25 -49.99 14.17
CA THR A 129 5.38 -48.53 14.26
C THR A 129 4.81 -47.79 13.04
N ALA A 130 4.94 -48.37 11.85
CA ALA A 130 4.39 -47.84 10.60
C ALA A 130 2.84 -47.74 10.56
N ILE A 131 2.13 -48.61 11.29
CA ILE A 131 0.65 -48.64 11.30
C ILE A 131 0.11 -47.62 12.32
N SER A 132 0.85 -47.37 13.41
CA SER A 132 0.58 -46.26 14.33
C SER A 132 0.73 -44.89 13.65
N GLU A 133 1.78 -44.71 12.85
CA GLU A 133 1.98 -43.49 12.05
C GLU A 133 0.86 -43.29 11.02
N LEU A 134 0.35 -44.36 10.39
CA LEU A 134 -0.77 -44.29 9.46
C LEU A 134 -2.05 -43.82 10.16
N ARG A 135 -2.31 -44.31 11.39
CA ARG A 135 -3.44 -43.86 12.20
C ARG A 135 -3.34 -42.39 12.54
N GLU A 136 -2.17 -41.95 13.02
CA GLU A 136 -1.96 -40.56 13.37
C GLU A 136 -2.15 -39.64 12.15
N ARG A 137 -1.68 -40.07 10.96
CA ARG A 137 -1.91 -39.36 9.69
C ARG A 137 -3.38 -39.34 9.29
N ALA A 138 -4.11 -40.44 9.45
CA ALA A 138 -5.54 -40.52 9.15
C ALA A 138 -6.36 -39.62 10.08
N SER A 139 -6.11 -39.70 11.39
CA SER A 139 -6.80 -38.85 12.38
C SER A 139 -6.46 -37.36 12.19
N ARG A 140 -5.21 -37.03 11.84
CA ARG A 140 -4.81 -35.65 11.49
C ARG A 140 -5.51 -35.16 10.21
N LEU A 141 -5.66 -36.01 9.20
CA LEU A 141 -6.40 -35.68 8.00
C LEU A 141 -7.88 -35.43 8.30
N CYS A 142 -8.52 -36.28 9.13
CA CYS A 142 -9.90 -36.06 9.58
C CYS A 142 -10.06 -34.73 10.33
N ALA A 143 -9.13 -34.38 11.20
CA ALA A 143 -9.15 -33.10 11.91
C ALA A 143 -9.07 -31.91 10.92
N LYS A 144 -8.12 -31.95 9.96
CA LYS A 144 -8.02 -30.92 8.90
C LYS A 144 -9.28 -30.82 8.05
N MET A 145 -9.89 -31.96 7.72
CA MET A 145 -11.15 -31.97 6.96
C MET A 145 -12.32 -31.42 7.77
N SER A 146 -12.34 -31.63 9.09
CA SER A 146 -13.35 -31.05 9.98
C SER A 146 -13.23 -29.54 10.03
N GLU A 147 -12.01 -29.01 10.16
CA GLU A 147 -11.77 -27.56 10.14
C GLU A 147 -12.17 -26.95 8.78
N PHE A 148 -11.86 -27.61 7.67
CA PHE A 148 -12.25 -27.16 6.33
C PHE A 148 -13.77 -27.18 6.11
N ALA A 149 -14.46 -28.20 6.62
CA ALA A 149 -15.92 -28.28 6.58
C ALA A 149 -16.55 -27.15 7.41
N GLN A 150 -16.00 -26.87 8.59
CA GLN A 150 -16.46 -25.77 9.45
C GLN A 150 -16.23 -24.39 8.79
N GLU A 151 -15.09 -24.18 8.14
CA GLU A 151 -14.81 -22.95 7.38
C GLU A 151 -15.76 -22.81 6.17
N SER A 152 -16.02 -23.91 5.46
CA SER A 152 -16.94 -23.90 4.31
C SER A 152 -18.37 -23.55 4.74
N LYS A 153 -18.79 -24.06 5.90
CA LYS A 153 -20.08 -23.73 6.52
C LYS A 153 -20.18 -22.27 6.93
N SER A 154 -19.22 -21.75 7.70
CA SER A 154 -19.25 -20.34 8.12
C SER A 154 -19.15 -19.38 6.92
N PHE A 155 -18.40 -19.76 5.88
CA PHE A 155 -18.36 -19.01 4.63
C PHE A 155 -19.72 -19.01 3.91
N ALA A 156 -20.43 -20.15 3.86
CA ALA A 156 -21.76 -20.23 3.26
C ALA A 156 -22.80 -19.39 4.02
N GLU A 157 -22.79 -19.47 5.36
CA GLU A 157 -23.63 -18.64 6.23
C GLU A 157 -23.37 -17.14 5.98
N GLN A 158 -22.11 -16.76 5.85
CA GLN A 158 -21.72 -15.38 5.55
C GLN A 158 -22.25 -14.93 4.18
N GLN A 159 -22.00 -15.68 3.10
CA GLN A 159 -22.45 -15.29 1.76
C GLN A 159 -23.97 -15.18 1.66
N LYS A 160 -24.70 -16.04 2.39
CA LYS A 160 -26.16 -15.97 2.50
C LYS A 160 -26.61 -14.67 3.19
N SER A 161 -25.99 -14.32 4.31
CA SER A 161 -26.24 -13.05 5.01
C SER A 161 -25.97 -11.83 4.11
N ASP A 162 -24.86 -11.85 3.36
CA ASP A 162 -24.47 -10.75 2.48
C ASP A 162 -25.45 -10.57 1.30
N ALA A 163 -25.90 -11.67 0.71
CA ALA A 163 -26.95 -11.65 -0.33
C ALA A 163 -28.29 -11.11 0.22
N GLU A 164 -28.69 -11.50 1.43
CA GLU A 164 -29.90 -10.97 2.08
C GLU A 164 -29.79 -9.47 2.41
N ARG A 165 -28.61 -9.01 2.85
CA ARG A 165 -28.38 -7.58 3.12
C ARG A 165 -28.41 -6.74 1.85
N ALA A 166 -27.85 -7.25 0.75
CA ALA A 166 -27.89 -6.57 -0.54
C ALA A 166 -29.32 -6.39 -1.07
N LYS A 167 -30.19 -7.40 -0.89
CA LYS A 167 -31.62 -7.29 -1.21
C LYS A 167 -32.31 -6.18 -0.41
N ARG A 168 -32.08 -6.14 0.91
CA ARG A 168 -32.65 -5.10 1.80
C ARG A 168 -32.13 -3.69 1.48
N GLY A 169 -30.85 -3.56 1.15
CA GLY A 169 -30.24 -2.28 0.75
C GLY A 169 -30.82 -1.74 -0.57
N SER A 170 -31.09 -2.62 -1.54
CA SER A 170 -31.78 -2.26 -2.78
C SER A 170 -33.22 -1.80 -2.55
N GLU A 171 -33.92 -2.38 -1.58
CA GLU A 171 -35.30 -1.99 -1.22
C GLU A 171 -35.35 -0.68 -0.41
N GLN A 172 -34.37 -0.44 0.48
CA GLN A 172 -34.27 0.81 1.25
C GLN A 172 -33.84 2.02 0.42
N ALA A 173 -32.98 1.83 -0.59
CA ALA A 173 -32.62 2.90 -1.53
C ALA A 173 -33.81 3.39 -2.36
N LEU A 174 -34.84 2.55 -2.53
CA LEU A 174 -36.10 2.91 -3.19
C LEU A 174 -37.11 3.57 -2.24
N SER A 175 -36.93 3.49 -0.91
CA SER A 175 -37.91 3.94 0.08
C SER A 175 -37.57 5.23 0.83
N GLY A 176 -36.45 5.89 0.55
CA GLY A 176 -36.19 7.29 0.91
C GLY A 176 -36.39 7.67 2.39
N SER A 177 -36.05 6.81 3.35
CA SER A 177 -36.16 7.13 4.78
C SER A 177 -34.78 7.26 5.45
N ASP A 178 -34.42 8.48 5.84
CA ASP A 178 -33.30 8.78 6.74
C ASP A 178 -33.47 8.05 8.08
N VAL A 179 -32.48 7.26 8.50
CA VAL A 179 -32.42 6.72 9.87
C VAL A 179 -31.04 6.89 10.48
N ASP A 180 -31.10 7.65 11.57
CA ASP A 180 -30.11 8.08 12.55
C ASP A 180 -29.27 6.94 13.18
N MET A 181 -27.96 7.18 13.36
CA MET A 181 -27.03 6.22 13.96
C MET A 181 -27.19 6.14 15.49
N LYS A 182 -27.90 5.13 15.96
CA LYS A 182 -28.02 4.81 17.40
C LYS A 182 -26.87 3.92 17.88
N ARG A 183 -26.03 4.46 18.76
CA ARG A 183 -25.02 3.74 19.56
C ARG A 183 -25.69 2.80 20.58
N PRO A 184 -25.30 1.52 20.71
CA PRO A 184 -25.70 0.69 21.85
C PRO A 184 -24.76 0.90 23.05
N ARG A 185 -25.38 0.92 24.23
CA ARG A 185 -24.80 1.05 25.58
C ARG A 185 -24.19 -0.26 26.08
N GLU A 186 -23.24 -0.09 26.99
CA GLU A 186 -22.55 -1.09 27.82
C GLU A 186 -23.48 -1.71 28.86
N ASP A 187 -23.29 -3.00 29.17
CA ASP A 187 -23.66 -3.62 30.44
C ASP A 187 -22.57 -4.64 30.84
N LEU A 188 -22.10 -4.53 32.08
CA LEU A 188 -21.08 -5.35 32.76
C LEU A 188 -21.78 -6.39 33.66
N ASP A 189 -21.14 -7.55 33.84
CA ASP A 189 -20.88 -8.25 35.12
C ASP A 189 -20.82 -9.79 34.98
N GLY A 190 -19.84 -10.41 35.64
CA GLY A 190 -19.79 -11.87 35.86
C GLY A 190 -18.40 -12.43 36.14
N GLU A 191 -18.05 -12.59 37.42
CA GLU A 191 -16.78 -13.11 37.96
C GLU A 191 -16.65 -14.65 38.00
N ALA A 192 -15.37 -15.06 38.08
CA ALA A 192 -14.77 -16.15 38.89
C ALA A 192 -14.72 -17.62 38.38
N GLY A 193 -13.47 -18.10 38.23
CA GLY A 193 -12.93 -19.18 39.08
C GLY A 193 -12.36 -20.45 38.41
N SER A 194 -11.03 -20.65 38.49
CA SER A 194 -10.33 -21.82 39.07
C SER A 194 -8.99 -22.19 38.38
N GLU A 195 -8.05 -22.64 39.21
CA GLU A 195 -6.59 -22.77 39.07
C GLU A 195 -6.14 -24.12 38.46
N ALA A 196 -4.95 -24.16 37.82
CA ALA A 196 -3.86 -25.12 38.10
C ALA A 196 -2.67 -25.07 37.08
N ASP A 197 -1.49 -24.83 37.65
CA ASP A 197 -0.11 -25.34 37.40
C ASP A 197 0.62 -25.23 36.04
N GLU A 198 1.77 -24.52 36.09
CA GLU A 198 2.78 -24.28 35.06
C GLU A 198 4.02 -25.19 35.24
N GLU A 199 4.62 -25.65 34.12
CA GLU A 199 6.01 -26.16 34.07
C GLU A 199 6.83 -25.36 33.04
N ASP A 200 8.00 -24.86 33.49
CA ASP A 200 8.96 -24.02 32.78
C ASP A 200 9.82 -24.79 31.74
N VAL A 201 10.01 -24.24 30.53
CA VAL A 201 11.11 -24.63 29.61
C VAL A 201 11.72 -23.40 28.90
N PRO A 202 13.06 -23.24 28.79
CA PRO A 202 13.70 -21.99 28.39
C PRO A 202 13.73 -21.74 26.87
N MET A 203 13.51 -20.47 26.49
CA MET A 203 13.65 -19.93 25.13
C MET A 203 15.11 -19.72 24.70
N GLY A 204 15.46 -20.21 23.51
CA GLY A 204 16.66 -19.82 22.77
C GLY A 204 16.34 -19.58 21.31
N LEU A 205 16.24 -18.32 20.90
CA LEU A 205 16.13 -17.92 19.49
C LEU A 205 17.53 -17.63 18.95
N SER A 206 17.96 -18.39 17.95
CA SER A 206 19.12 -18.05 17.12
C SER A 206 18.63 -17.34 15.84
N PRO A 207 19.37 -16.33 15.34
CA PRO A 207 18.99 -15.61 14.14
C PRO A 207 19.20 -16.47 12.90
N VAL A 208 18.22 -16.50 12.01
CA VAL A 208 18.31 -17.15 10.70
C VAL A 208 19.05 -16.21 9.75
N ASP A 209 20.18 -16.66 9.24
CA ASP A 209 21.05 -15.94 8.31
C ASP A 209 20.31 -15.53 7.02
N ALA A 210 20.34 -14.23 6.72
CA ALA A 210 19.94 -13.66 5.44
C ALA A 210 21.16 -13.64 4.49
N SER A 211 21.34 -14.68 3.67
CA SER A 211 22.32 -14.65 2.58
C SER A 211 21.77 -13.93 1.35
N ALA A 212 22.35 -12.77 1.02
CA ALA A 212 22.03 -11.96 -0.16
C ALA A 212 22.82 -12.39 -1.43
N PRO A 213 22.29 -12.21 -2.66
CA PRO A 213 23.07 -12.11 -3.88
C PRO A 213 23.34 -10.62 -4.21
N ALA A 214 24.58 -10.14 -4.09
CA ALA A 214 24.87 -8.71 -3.89
C ALA A 214 25.37 -7.88 -5.10
N ASP A 215 25.91 -8.47 -6.17
CA ASP A 215 26.69 -7.66 -7.14
C ASP A 215 25.89 -6.99 -8.27
N SER A 216 24.80 -7.60 -8.77
CA SER A 216 23.94 -6.94 -9.79
C SER A 216 22.86 -6.03 -9.22
N ASP A 217 22.60 -6.15 -7.91
CA ASP A 217 21.49 -5.46 -7.23
C ASP A 217 21.83 -4.01 -6.89
N MET A 218 23.09 -3.73 -6.50
CA MET A 218 23.49 -2.38 -6.05
C MET A 218 23.44 -1.33 -7.16
N VAL A 219 23.91 -1.66 -8.36
CA VAL A 219 23.92 -0.73 -9.51
C VAL A 219 22.50 -0.36 -9.91
N GLU A 220 21.61 -1.35 -9.99
CA GLU A 220 20.20 -1.13 -10.30
C GLU A 220 19.51 -0.31 -9.20
N ARG A 221 19.77 -0.62 -7.93
CA ARG A 221 19.22 0.13 -6.79
C ARG A 221 19.67 1.59 -6.78
N CYS A 222 20.94 1.87 -7.11
CA CYS A 222 21.48 3.23 -7.15
C CYS A 222 20.83 4.15 -8.20
N LYS A 223 20.13 3.60 -9.21
CA LYS A 223 19.32 4.39 -10.15
C LYS A 223 18.17 5.12 -9.47
N TYR A 224 17.71 4.58 -8.34
CA TYR A 224 16.55 5.07 -7.61
C TYR A 224 16.90 5.71 -6.26
N ILE A 225 18.16 5.65 -5.82
CA ILE A 225 18.62 6.29 -4.58
C ILE A 225 18.91 7.77 -4.86
N PRO A 226 18.13 8.71 -4.28
CA PRO A 226 18.39 10.13 -4.46
C PRO A 226 19.64 10.59 -3.71
N LEU A 227 20.31 11.63 -4.22
CA LEU A 227 21.45 12.22 -3.53
C LEU A 227 21.02 12.93 -2.23
N ARG A 228 21.89 12.90 -1.22
CA ARG A 228 21.64 13.58 0.05
C ARG A 228 21.66 15.09 -0.15
N LEU A 229 20.73 15.80 0.51
CA LEU A 229 20.68 17.25 0.44
C LEU A 229 21.88 17.91 1.13
N ASN A 230 22.56 18.79 0.41
CA ASN A 230 23.59 19.68 0.96
C ASN A 230 22.97 20.85 1.76
N MET A 231 23.81 21.70 2.36
CA MET A 231 23.34 22.79 3.22
C MET A 231 22.53 23.85 2.46
N GLU A 232 22.87 24.13 1.21
CA GLU A 232 22.15 25.10 0.37
C GLU A 232 20.80 24.53 -0.07
N GLU A 233 20.78 23.28 -0.50
CA GLU A 233 19.55 22.55 -0.85
C GLU A 233 18.60 22.46 0.35
N ARG A 234 19.12 22.25 1.58
CA ARG A 234 18.31 22.32 2.81
C ARG A 234 17.72 23.71 3.09
N ARG A 235 18.31 24.79 2.57
CA ARG A 235 17.70 26.12 2.63
C ARG A 235 16.56 26.24 1.62
N LEU A 236 16.75 25.73 0.40
CA LEU A 236 15.69 25.68 -0.62
C LEU A 236 14.50 24.82 -0.18
N LEU A 237 14.75 23.68 0.49
CA LEU A 237 13.69 22.84 1.04
C LEU A 237 12.81 23.62 2.03
N ARG A 238 13.42 24.33 2.99
CA ARG A 238 12.68 25.11 3.98
C ARG A 238 11.89 26.26 3.36
N LEU A 239 12.46 26.87 2.32
CA LEU A 239 11.77 27.89 1.52
C LEU A 239 10.53 27.30 0.83
N LEU A 240 10.66 26.12 0.22
CA LEU A 240 9.57 25.43 -0.43
C LEU A 240 8.47 25.02 0.56
N GLU A 241 8.84 24.41 1.69
CA GLU A 241 7.90 24.02 2.75
C GLU A 241 7.12 25.25 3.28
N ALA A 242 7.80 26.37 3.52
CA ALA A 242 7.15 27.62 3.93
C ALA A 242 6.20 28.18 2.86
N CYS A 243 6.52 28.00 1.57
CA CYS A 243 5.64 28.42 0.49
C CYS A 243 4.41 27.51 0.36
N LEU A 244 4.58 26.19 0.45
CA LEU A 244 3.50 25.21 0.29
C LEU A 244 2.51 25.23 1.47
N SER A 245 2.98 25.55 2.68
CA SER A 245 2.13 25.64 3.87
C SER A 245 1.11 26.79 3.78
N VAL A 246 1.45 27.88 3.10
CA VAL A 246 0.57 29.03 2.85
C VAL A 246 -0.24 28.88 1.55
N SER A 247 0.12 27.90 0.71
CA SER A 247 -0.56 27.70 -0.58
C SER A 247 -1.89 26.96 -0.43
N GLU A 248 -2.93 27.50 -1.05
CA GLU A 248 -4.28 26.91 -1.20
C GLU A 248 -4.47 26.32 -2.62
N TYR A 249 -3.39 25.80 -3.23
CA TYR A 249 -3.37 25.40 -4.64
C TYR A 249 -4.50 24.42 -4.99
N THR A 250 -4.59 23.31 -4.25
CA THR A 250 -5.58 22.25 -4.49
C THR A 250 -7.00 22.76 -4.31
N ASP A 251 -7.23 23.60 -3.30
CA ASP A 251 -8.55 24.14 -2.96
C ASP A 251 -9.07 25.09 -4.06
N LYS A 252 -8.18 25.73 -4.82
CA LYS A 252 -8.52 26.64 -5.92
C LYS A 252 -8.56 25.95 -7.29
N VAL A 253 -7.80 24.88 -7.49
CA VAL A 253 -7.67 24.20 -8.78
C VAL A 253 -8.62 23.00 -8.89
N ASP A 254 -8.67 22.14 -7.88
CA ASP A 254 -9.43 20.90 -7.89
C ASP A 254 -10.88 21.11 -7.42
N ILE A 255 -11.54 22.06 -8.06
CA ILE A 255 -12.96 22.39 -7.86
C ILE A 255 -13.71 22.37 -9.19
N LEU A 256 -14.97 21.94 -9.13
CA LEU A 256 -15.90 21.96 -10.27
C LEU A 256 -16.39 23.40 -10.50
N THR A 257 -15.89 24.06 -11.55
CA THR A 257 -16.26 25.44 -11.88
C THR A 257 -16.40 25.62 -13.38
N TRP A 258 -17.27 26.55 -13.77
CA TRP A 258 -17.44 27.00 -15.16
C TRP A 258 -16.27 27.83 -15.72
N ARG A 259 -15.27 28.16 -14.89
CA ARG A 259 -14.08 28.93 -15.32
C ARG A 259 -12.99 28.00 -15.85
N SER A 260 -12.24 28.48 -16.84
CA SER A 260 -11.10 27.76 -17.43
C SER A 260 -10.13 27.28 -16.35
N LYS A 261 -9.91 25.96 -16.29
CA LYS A 261 -8.94 25.33 -15.41
C LYS A 261 -7.52 25.82 -15.72
N THR A 262 -7.17 25.93 -16.99
CA THR A 262 -5.85 26.39 -17.47
C THR A 262 -5.50 27.78 -16.91
N ALA A 263 -6.46 28.71 -16.94
CA ALA A 263 -6.24 30.06 -16.41
C ALA A 263 -6.01 30.06 -14.88
N ARG A 264 -6.74 29.20 -14.14
CA ARG A 264 -6.59 29.07 -12.68
C ARG A 264 -5.25 28.46 -12.30
N VAL A 265 -4.85 27.37 -12.97
CA VAL A 265 -3.55 26.72 -12.79
C VAL A 265 -2.43 27.73 -13.01
N HIS A 266 -2.44 28.43 -14.15
CA HIS A 266 -1.41 29.41 -14.47
C HIS A 266 -1.32 30.54 -13.44
N ALA A 267 -2.46 31.07 -12.97
CA ALA A 267 -2.49 32.08 -11.91
C ALA A 267 -1.90 31.55 -10.60
N GLN A 268 -2.29 30.34 -10.17
CA GLN A 268 -1.78 29.75 -8.92
C GLN A 268 -0.29 29.38 -8.98
N ILE A 269 0.22 28.91 -10.12
CA ILE A 269 1.66 28.67 -10.28
C ILE A 269 2.43 29.99 -10.20
N LYS A 270 1.91 31.07 -10.82
CA LYS A 270 2.51 32.42 -10.70
C LYS A 270 2.51 32.93 -9.27
N ASP A 271 1.41 32.73 -8.52
CA ASP A 271 1.33 33.11 -7.11
C ASP A 271 2.41 32.38 -6.28
N ILE A 272 2.57 31.06 -6.49
CA ILE A 272 3.61 30.27 -5.81
C ILE A 272 5.01 30.77 -6.17
N CYS A 273 5.28 31.04 -7.45
CA CYS A 273 6.58 31.57 -7.88
C CYS A 273 6.85 32.95 -7.27
N ALA A 274 5.83 33.81 -7.17
CA ALA A 274 5.94 35.12 -6.54
C ALA A 274 6.20 35.02 -5.02
N ILE A 275 5.54 34.08 -4.32
CA ILE A 275 5.78 33.82 -2.89
C ILE A 275 7.22 33.34 -2.67
N LEU A 276 7.70 32.40 -3.48
CA LEU A 276 9.08 31.92 -3.41
C LEU A 276 10.08 33.07 -3.60
N SER A 277 9.92 33.88 -4.64
CA SER A 277 10.78 35.05 -4.88
C SER A 277 10.71 36.06 -3.73
N GLY A 278 9.52 36.34 -3.19
CA GLY A 278 9.32 37.25 -2.06
C GLY A 278 10.00 36.77 -0.77
N LEU A 279 9.91 35.48 -0.47
CA LEU A 279 10.60 34.87 0.67
C LEU A 279 12.13 34.90 0.50
N VAL A 280 12.64 34.74 -0.72
CA VAL A 280 14.08 34.89 -0.99
C VAL A 280 14.53 36.34 -0.77
N VAL A 281 13.75 37.35 -1.16
CA VAL A 281 14.08 38.76 -0.86
C VAL A 281 14.20 39.00 0.64
N ALA A 282 13.26 38.46 1.43
CA ALA A 282 13.28 38.60 2.88
C ALA A 282 14.51 37.94 3.52
N GLN A 283 15.00 36.84 2.94
CA GLN A 283 16.20 36.13 3.44
C GLN A 283 17.52 36.73 2.93
N ASN A 284 17.59 37.11 1.66
CA ASN A 284 18.76 37.65 0.99
C ASN A 284 18.35 38.68 -0.05
N TYR A 285 18.39 39.95 0.36
CA TYR A 285 17.96 41.09 -0.44
C TYR A 285 18.61 41.14 -1.83
N LYS A 286 19.91 40.87 -1.95
CA LYS A 286 20.62 40.92 -3.24
C LYS A 286 20.16 39.83 -4.20
N LYS A 287 20.06 38.58 -3.72
CA LYS A 287 19.59 37.46 -4.54
C LYS A 287 18.11 37.62 -4.91
N GLY A 288 17.28 38.05 -3.97
CA GLY A 288 15.85 38.28 -4.25
C GLY A 288 15.60 39.44 -5.20
N GLN A 289 16.41 40.51 -5.15
CA GLN A 289 16.29 41.61 -6.09
C GLN A 289 16.60 41.18 -7.52
N GLN A 290 17.57 40.28 -7.73
CA GLN A 290 17.84 39.67 -9.03
C GLN A 290 16.62 38.86 -9.53
N LEU A 291 16.01 38.04 -8.67
CA LEU A 291 14.81 37.27 -9.02
C LEU A 291 13.59 38.14 -9.40
N ILE A 292 13.52 39.38 -8.92
CA ILE A 292 12.39 40.30 -9.18
C ILE A 292 12.69 41.29 -10.31
N GLN A 293 13.95 41.69 -10.49
CA GLN A 293 14.34 42.70 -11.48
C GLN A 293 13.93 42.31 -12.90
N ASP A 294 14.05 41.03 -13.24
CA ASP A 294 13.86 40.58 -14.61
C ASP A 294 12.38 40.41 -15.00
N ARG A 295 11.43 40.48 -14.04
CA ARG A 295 9.95 40.34 -14.23
C ARG A 295 9.48 39.12 -15.04
N SER A 296 10.40 38.31 -15.56
CA SER A 296 10.16 37.10 -16.32
C SER A 296 10.54 35.90 -15.47
N PHE A 297 9.61 34.95 -15.34
CA PHE A 297 9.86 33.71 -14.60
C PHE A 297 10.79 32.76 -15.37
N SER A 298 10.89 32.91 -16.70
CA SER A 298 11.72 32.07 -17.55
C SER A 298 13.22 32.28 -17.31
N ASP A 299 13.65 33.52 -17.01
CA ASP A 299 15.04 33.84 -16.67
C ASP A 299 15.50 33.17 -15.37
N ASN A 300 14.54 32.83 -14.49
CA ASN A 300 14.79 32.20 -13.19
C ASN A 300 14.36 30.72 -13.16
N ALA A 301 14.19 30.09 -14.32
CA ALA A 301 13.70 28.71 -14.43
C ALA A 301 14.55 27.71 -13.62
N GLU A 302 15.88 27.85 -13.64
CA GLU A 302 16.80 26.96 -12.92
C GLU A 302 16.55 26.99 -11.41
N PHE A 303 16.33 28.18 -10.83
CA PHE A 303 16.03 28.32 -9.40
C PHE A 303 14.72 27.63 -9.00
N PHE A 304 13.65 27.78 -9.80
CA PHE A 304 12.37 27.12 -9.51
C PHE A 304 12.48 25.60 -9.67
N GLN A 305 13.15 25.13 -10.73
CA GLN A 305 13.40 23.72 -10.96
C GLN A 305 14.25 23.09 -9.84
N ASP A 306 15.29 23.78 -9.38
CA ASP A 306 16.09 23.38 -8.21
C ASP A 306 15.23 23.22 -6.97
N THR A 307 14.40 24.24 -6.69
CA THR A 307 13.55 24.26 -5.52
C THR A 307 12.56 23.09 -5.53
N PHE A 308 11.86 22.87 -6.65
CA PHE A 308 10.89 21.78 -6.79
C PHE A 308 11.55 20.39 -6.78
N GLU A 309 12.70 20.22 -7.45
CA GLU A 309 13.45 18.96 -7.45
C GLU A 309 13.95 18.59 -6.06
N VAL A 310 14.43 19.56 -5.27
CA VAL A 310 14.86 19.33 -3.88
C VAL A 310 13.70 18.85 -3.01
N GLY A 311 12.50 19.42 -3.15
CA GLY A 311 11.30 18.95 -2.44
C GLY A 311 10.96 17.50 -2.77
N ARG A 312 11.00 17.17 -4.07
CA ARG A 312 10.78 15.80 -4.56
C ARG A 312 11.82 14.81 -4.04
N ARG A 313 13.09 15.14 -4.17
CA ARG A 313 14.21 14.35 -3.64
C ARG A 313 14.11 14.13 -2.14
N HIS A 314 13.75 15.16 -1.38
CA HIS A 314 13.55 15.06 0.07
C HIS A 314 12.45 14.05 0.42
N LYS A 315 11.30 14.11 -0.27
CA LYS A 315 10.18 13.20 -0.04
C LYS A 315 10.53 11.75 -0.36
N VAL A 316 11.20 11.48 -1.48
CA VAL A 316 11.63 10.10 -1.83
C VAL A 316 12.57 9.54 -0.76
N MET A 317 13.51 10.35 -0.27
CA MET A 317 14.42 9.93 0.80
C MET A 317 13.72 9.76 2.16
N ASN A 318 12.66 10.52 2.41
CA ASN A 318 11.94 10.57 3.68
C ASN A 318 10.42 10.48 3.45
N PRO A 319 9.88 9.30 3.08
CA PRO A 319 8.47 9.15 2.75
C PRO A 319 7.50 9.63 3.84
N ASP A 320 7.93 9.62 5.11
CA ASP A 320 7.13 10.07 6.25
C ASP A 320 7.04 11.60 6.42
N LYS A 321 7.85 12.39 5.70
CA LYS A 321 7.89 13.86 5.80
C LYS A 321 6.98 14.51 4.75
N MET A 322 6.76 15.83 4.88
CA MET A 322 5.91 16.65 3.99
C MET A 322 4.49 16.07 3.74
N ARG A 323 3.83 15.52 4.77
CA ARG A 323 2.54 14.83 4.62
C ARG A 323 1.43 15.71 4.05
N ALA A 324 1.31 16.94 4.53
CA ALA A 324 0.28 17.87 4.08
C ALA A 324 0.65 18.63 2.79
N ASP A 325 1.94 18.84 2.57
CA ASP A 325 2.42 19.79 1.55
C ASP A 325 2.83 19.12 0.24
N TYR A 326 3.28 17.87 0.29
CA TYR A 326 3.80 17.19 -0.89
C TYR A 326 2.74 16.91 -1.95
N GLY A 327 1.50 16.59 -1.52
CA GLY A 327 0.37 16.45 -2.44
C GLY A 327 0.15 17.72 -3.27
N LYS A 328 0.22 18.89 -2.64
CA LYS A 328 0.13 20.20 -3.33
C LYS A 328 1.25 20.37 -4.33
N LEU A 329 2.49 20.07 -3.94
CA LEU A 329 3.65 20.16 -4.82
C LEU A 329 3.48 19.28 -6.06
N ILE A 330 3.20 17.99 -5.88
CA ILE A 330 3.16 17.07 -7.02
C ILE A 330 1.98 17.34 -7.94
N TYR A 331 0.83 17.77 -7.40
CA TYR A 331 -0.34 18.15 -8.20
C TYR A 331 -0.12 19.46 -8.98
N MET A 332 0.55 20.44 -8.38
CA MET A 332 1.00 21.62 -9.10
C MET A 332 1.96 21.25 -10.24
N LEU A 333 2.93 20.38 -9.96
CA LEU A 333 3.88 19.94 -10.99
C LEU A 333 3.20 19.11 -12.08
N GLN A 334 2.23 18.28 -11.73
CA GLN A 334 1.42 17.51 -12.67
C GLN A 334 0.66 18.45 -13.64
N ASP A 335 0.02 19.50 -13.13
CA ASP A 335 -0.66 20.49 -13.99
C ASP A 335 0.33 21.29 -14.84
N SER A 336 1.54 21.56 -14.32
CA SER A 336 2.60 22.25 -15.08
C SER A 336 3.12 21.45 -16.28
N GLN A 337 2.79 20.15 -16.38
CA GLN A 337 3.15 19.32 -17.54
C GLN A 337 2.23 19.55 -18.76
N ASP A 338 1.12 20.27 -18.60
CA ASP A 338 0.26 20.60 -19.74
C ASP A 338 0.96 21.58 -20.70
N SER A 339 0.97 21.25 -21.99
CA SER A 339 1.55 22.06 -23.06
C SER A 339 1.06 23.53 -23.08
N GLN A 340 -0.22 23.78 -22.77
CA GLN A 340 -0.76 25.13 -22.70
C GLN A 340 -0.18 25.90 -21.52
N ILE A 341 0.00 25.24 -20.38
CA ILE A 341 0.58 25.84 -19.18
C ILE A 341 2.07 26.10 -19.38
N GLN A 342 2.81 25.17 -19.98
CA GLN A 342 4.22 25.37 -20.32
C GLN A 342 4.41 26.56 -21.28
N GLY A 343 3.51 26.70 -22.26
CA GLY A 343 3.53 27.86 -23.18
C GLY A 343 3.27 29.19 -22.47
N LEU A 344 2.39 29.22 -21.48
CA LEU A 344 2.10 30.43 -20.69
C LEU A 344 3.18 30.76 -19.65
N LEU A 345 3.86 29.75 -19.11
CA LEU A 345 4.95 29.91 -18.16
C LEU A 345 6.28 30.26 -18.84
N GLU A 346 6.45 29.87 -20.11
CA GLU A 346 7.69 30.01 -20.88
C GLU A 346 8.89 29.21 -20.33
N PHE A 347 8.67 28.33 -19.36
CA PHE A 347 9.66 27.38 -18.85
C PHE A 347 8.99 26.11 -18.30
N LYS A 348 9.80 25.04 -18.13
CA LYS A 348 9.34 23.79 -17.50
C LYS A 348 9.61 23.81 -16.00
N CYS A 349 8.61 23.50 -15.17
CA CYS A 349 8.80 23.42 -13.71
C CYS A 349 9.50 22.12 -13.26
N VAL A 350 9.38 21.04 -14.05
CA VAL A 350 9.88 19.71 -13.69
C VAL A 350 11.22 19.45 -14.38
N ARG A 351 12.19 18.98 -13.59
CA ARG A 351 13.42 18.36 -14.07
C ARG A 351 13.61 16.95 -13.48
N PRO A 352 14.49 16.11 -14.05
CA PRO A 352 14.81 14.80 -13.49
C PRO A 352 15.41 14.89 -12.09
N LEU A 353 15.10 13.90 -11.23
CA LEU A 353 15.70 13.77 -9.91
C LEU A 353 17.20 13.46 -10.00
N ARG A 354 17.99 14.05 -9.08
CA ARG A 354 19.41 13.70 -8.94
C ARG A 354 19.59 12.45 -8.10
N THR A 355 20.15 11.40 -8.68
CA THR A 355 20.38 10.11 -8.04
C THR A 355 21.87 9.80 -7.94
N VAL A 356 22.22 8.80 -7.11
CA VAL A 356 23.60 8.31 -6.99
C VAL A 356 24.10 7.85 -8.36
N HIS A 357 23.28 7.11 -9.11
CA HIS A 357 23.63 6.69 -10.45
C HIS A 357 23.82 7.87 -11.41
N SER A 358 22.92 8.87 -11.42
CA SER A 358 23.03 9.98 -12.38
C SER A 358 24.32 10.78 -12.20
N LEU A 359 24.74 11.02 -10.95
CA LEU A 359 26.00 11.71 -10.66
C LEU A 359 27.23 10.87 -11.05
N LEU A 360 27.22 9.57 -10.74
CA LEU A 360 28.33 8.69 -11.07
C LEU A 360 28.43 8.44 -12.58
N GLU A 361 27.32 8.41 -13.30
CA GLU A 361 27.29 8.31 -14.76
C GLU A 361 27.85 9.59 -15.40
N GLU A 362 27.39 10.77 -14.97
CA GLU A 362 27.88 12.07 -15.41
C GLU A 362 29.39 12.23 -15.21
N LYS A 363 29.90 11.79 -14.05
CA LYS A 363 31.32 11.88 -13.66
C LYS A 363 32.15 10.63 -13.99
N ARG A 364 31.61 9.69 -14.79
CA ARG A 364 32.27 8.43 -15.23
C ARG A 364 32.82 7.56 -14.09
N GLY A 365 32.13 7.55 -12.95
CA GLY A 365 32.47 6.86 -11.71
C GLY A 365 31.72 5.56 -11.43
N LEU A 366 30.96 5.00 -12.38
CA LEU A 366 30.10 3.82 -12.13
C LEU A 366 30.86 2.58 -11.61
N ALA A 367 32.15 2.46 -11.90
CA ALA A 367 33.01 1.39 -11.40
C ALA A 367 33.11 1.34 -9.86
N LEU A 368 32.78 2.45 -9.16
CA LEU A 368 32.68 2.49 -7.70
C LEU A 368 31.65 1.50 -7.17
N LEU A 369 30.49 1.38 -7.84
CA LEU A 369 29.34 0.61 -7.35
C LEU A 369 29.57 -0.90 -7.37
N ALA A 370 30.54 -1.37 -8.15
CA ALA A 370 30.93 -2.78 -8.23
C ALA A 370 32.01 -3.15 -7.22
N ASP A 371 32.53 -2.21 -6.41
CA ASP A 371 33.56 -2.51 -5.42
C ASP A 371 32.94 -3.18 -4.16
N PRO A 372 33.43 -4.36 -3.73
CA PRO A 372 32.91 -5.05 -2.54
C PRO A 372 32.97 -4.22 -1.26
N LEU A 373 33.89 -3.24 -1.17
CA LEU A 373 33.99 -2.35 -0.02
C LEU A 373 32.77 -1.42 0.11
N VAL A 374 31.96 -1.23 -0.94
CA VAL A 374 30.73 -0.42 -0.87
C VAL A 374 29.75 -0.99 0.14
N ALA A 375 29.58 -2.32 0.18
CA ALA A 375 28.71 -2.97 1.17
C ALA A 375 29.18 -2.67 2.60
N THR A 376 30.50 -2.68 2.85
CA THR A 376 31.08 -2.36 4.17
C THR A 376 31.00 -0.86 4.49
N ALA A 377 31.24 0.01 3.51
CA ALA A 377 31.22 1.46 3.67
C ALA A 377 29.80 2.02 3.93
N THR A 378 28.78 1.29 3.52
CA THR A 378 27.36 1.67 3.62
C THR A 378 26.59 0.85 4.63
N ALA A 379 27.21 -0.15 5.26
CA ALA A 379 26.60 -1.00 6.28
C ALA A 379 26.11 -0.19 7.49
N GLU A 380 24.91 -0.48 7.97
CA GLU A 380 24.36 0.17 9.16
C GLU A 380 24.90 -0.44 10.44
N ILE A 381 25.09 0.42 11.45
CA ILE A 381 25.72 0.04 12.72
C ILE A 381 24.64 -0.06 13.78
N ILE A 382 24.21 -1.29 14.05
CA ILE A 382 23.21 -1.58 15.08
C ILE A 382 23.93 -1.77 16.41
N ALA A 383 23.66 -0.87 17.36
CA ALA A 383 24.24 -0.93 18.70
C ALA A 383 23.59 -2.03 19.55
N GLY A 384 22.25 -2.06 19.63
CA GLY A 384 21.51 -3.05 20.44
C GLY A 384 22.09 -3.22 21.86
N ASP A 385 22.14 -4.47 22.32
CA ASP A 385 22.81 -4.86 23.58
C ASP A 385 24.30 -5.17 23.40
N ARG A 386 24.89 -4.83 22.25
CA ARG A 386 26.30 -5.17 21.94
C ARG A 386 27.26 -4.31 22.74
N PRO A 387 28.41 -4.86 23.17
CA PRO A 387 29.37 -4.09 23.93
C PRO A 387 30.01 -2.99 23.06
N ARG A 388 30.22 -1.81 23.66
CA ARG A 388 30.70 -0.59 22.98
C ARG A 388 31.96 -0.79 22.13
N HIS A 389 32.86 -1.70 22.53
CA HIS A 389 34.09 -1.97 21.79
C HIS A 389 33.86 -2.63 20.42
N GLN A 390 32.84 -3.50 20.29
CA GLN A 390 32.48 -4.11 19.00
C GLN A 390 31.87 -3.06 18.07
N VAL A 391 30.95 -2.24 18.59
CA VAL A 391 30.37 -1.11 17.85
C VAL A 391 31.48 -0.18 17.35
N GLN A 392 32.46 0.16 18.18
CA GLN A 392 33.58 1.00 17.79
C GLN A 392 34.48 0.37 16.71
N LYS A 393 34.64 -0.96 16.73
CA LYS A 393 35.38 -1.70 15.69
C LYS A 393 34.66 -1.62 14.35
N ASP A 394 33.34 -1.78 14.35
CA ASP A 394 32.52 -1.68 13.14
C ASP A 394 32.56 -0.26 12.57
N ILE A 395 32.44 0.76 13.42
CA ILE A 395 32.61 2.18 13.01
C ILE A 395 33.96 2.40 12.33
N LYS A 396 35.06 1.94 12.94
CA LYS A 396 36.39 2.09 12.35
C LYS A 396 36.54 1.35 11.02
N THR A 397 35.89 0.19 10.88
CA THR A 397 35.93 -0.60 9.63
C THR A 397 35.17 0.12 8.52
N LYS A 398 33.98 0.66 8.83
CA LYS A 398 33.16 1.47 7.91
C LYS A 398 33.91 2.72 7.42
N GLU A 399 34.52 3.48 8.33
CA GLU A 399 35.27 4.70 7.98
C GLU A 399 36.51 4.39 7.13
N ARG A 400 37.26 3.33 7.47
CA ARG A 400 38.40 2.89 6.64
C ARG A 400 37.98 2.48 5.23
N ALA A 401 36.84 1.78 5.09
CA ALA A 401 36.31 1.41 3.79
C ALA A 401 35.94 2.64 2.95
N ARG A 402 35.31 3.66 3.56
CA ARG A 402 34.99 4.95 2.92
C ARG A 402 36.23 5.68 2.43
N GLU A 403 37.25 5.80 3.28
CA GLU A 403 38.52 6.45 2.91
C GLU A 403 39.25 5.71 1.78
N ALA A 404 39.25 4.37 1.81
CA ALA A 404 39.88 3.55 0.77
C ALA A 404 39.19 3.73 -0.58
N LEU A 405 37.85 3.72 -0.61
CA LEU A 405 37.05 3.95 -1.81
C LEU A 405 37.25 5.38 -2.34
N ALA A 406 37.18 6.39 -1.49
CA ALA A 406 37.38 7.78 -1.86
C ALA A 406 38.77 8.00 -2.50
N LYS A 407 39.83 7.40 -1.94
CA LYS A 407 41.19 7.50 -2.50
C LYS A 407 41.33 6.74 -3.83
N LYS A 408 40.73 5.55 -3.95
CA LYS A 408 40.86 4.68 -5.11
C LYS A 408 40.14 5.21 -6.36
N TYR A 409 38.95 5.80 -6.17
CA TYR A 409 38.08 6.21 -7.28
C TYR A 409 38.07 7.72 -7.54
N CYS A 410 38.82 8.52 -6.77
CA CYS A 410 38.98 9.95 -7.04
C CYS A 410 39.60 10.18 -8.42
N SER A 411 39.04 11.12 -9.16
CA SER A 411 39.56 11.58 -10.45
C SER A 411 39.46 13.10 -10.54
N SER A 412 39.90 13.68 -11.67
CA SER A 412 39.73 15.12 -11.92
C SER A 412 38.26 15.54 -12.05
N GLN A 413 37.36 14.62 -12.42
CA GLN A 413 35.92 14.88 -12.58
C GLN A 413 35.10 14.43 -11.37
N LEU A 414 35.56 13.39 -10.66
CA LEU A 414 34.90 12.81 -9.49
C LEU A 414 35.73 13.06 -8.24
N THR A 415 35.31 14.02 -7.42
CA THR A 415 36.03 14.41 -6.21
C THR A 415 35.81 13.41 -5.08
N GLN A 416 36.66 13.46 -4.05
CA GLN A 416 36.44 12.65 -2.84
C GLN A 416 35.11 12.97 -2.16
N ASP A 417 34.71 14.25 -2.14
CA ASP A 417 33.44 14.68 -1.56
C ASP A 417 32.23 14.14 -2.33
N ASP A 418 32.30 14.05 -3.66
CA ASP A 418 31.26 13.42 -4.48
C ASP A 418 31.11 11.93 -4.14
N ILE A 419 32.23 11.21 -3.98
CA ILE A 419 32.23 9.78 -3.63
C ILE A 419 31.62 9.59 -2.24
N LEU A 420 32.04 10.40 -1.27
CA LEU A 420 31.49 10.35 0.09
C LEU A 420 29.99 10.68 0.08
N LEU A 421 29.55 11.67 -0.70
CA LEU A 421 28.14 12.01 -0.87
C LEU A 421 27.34 10.81 -1.39
N CYS A 422 27.82 10.12 -2.43
CA CYS A 422 27.20 8.89 -2.94
C CYS A 422 27.11 7.80 -1.86
N LEU A 423 28.20 7.54 -1.13
CA LEU A 423 28.24 6.53 -0.07
C LEU A 423 27.30 6.90 1.10
N TYR A 424 27.20 8.18 1.45
CA TYR A 424 26.25 8.63 2.47
C TYR A 424 24.80 8.47 2.00
N SER A 425 24.48 8.75 0.74
CA SER A 425 23.14 8.51 0.19
C SER A 425 22.74 7.04 0.18
N ILE A 426 23.66 6.14 -0.18
CA ILE A 426 23.41 4.69 -0.09
C ILE A 426 23.24 4.27 1.37
N GLY A 427 24.05 4.82 2.27
CA GLY A 427 23.92 4.62 3.72
C GLY A 427 22.54 5.07 4.25
N ASP A 428 22.08 6.26 3.85
CA ASP A 428 20.76 6.79 4.23
C ASP A 428 19.63 5.85 3.74
N ASN A 429 19.76 5.26 2.55
CA ASN A 429 18.82 4.25 2.07
C ASN A 429 18.89 2.92 2.87
N ASN A 430 20.08 2.50 3.34
CA ASN A 430 20.19 1.36 4.25
C ASN A 430 19.56 1.66 5.63
N SER A 431 19.75 2.87 6.18
CA SER A 431 19.08 3.31 7.40
C SER A 431 17.56 3.32 7.24
N TYR A 432 17.06 3.74 6.07
CA TYR A 432 15.64 3.66 5.73
C TYR A 432 15.14 2.20 5.80
N LEU A 433 15.84 1.26 5.17
CA LEU A 433 15.45 -0.16 5.21
C LEU A 433 15.43 -0.72 6.64
N LEU A 434 16.45 -0.41 7.45
CA LEU A 434 16.49 -0.82 8.85
C LEU A 434 15.26 -0.36 9.65
N PHE A 435 14.79 0.87 9.43
CA PHE A 435 13.64 1.40 10.17
C PHE A 435 12.28 0.96 9.60
N ASN A 436 12.21 0.67 8.29
CA ASN A 436 10.92 0.47 7.60
C ASN A 436 10.65 -0.98 7.16
N ARG A 437 11.70 -1.74 6.84
CA ARG A 437 11.61 -3.14 6.40
C ARG A 437 11.82 -4.09 7.57
N ASP A 438 12.84 -3.88 8.40
CA ASP A 438 13.20 -4.84 9.44
C ASP A 438 12.11 -5.06 10.52
N PRO A 439 11.23 -4.10 10.85
CA PRO A 439 10.07 -4.38 11.69
C PRO A 439 9.12 -5.42 11.09
N ILE A 440 9.02 -5.48 9.76
CA ILE A 440 8.25 -6.51 9.05
C ILE A 440 8.94 -7.86 9.20
N ASP A 441 10.27 -7.91 9.04
CA ASP A 441 11.06 -9.12 9.27
C ASP A 441 10.91 -9.65 10.71
N LYS A 442 10.91 -8.75 11.69
CA LYS A 442 10.63 -9.10 13.09
C LYS A 442 9.23 -9.66 13.28
N MET A 443 8.20 -9.05 12.66
CA MET A 443 6.83 -9.56 12.74
C MET A 443 6.68 -10.95 12.09
N ILE A 444 7.37 -11.20 10.97
CA ILE A 444 7.44 -12.53 10.34
C ILE A 444 8.12 -13.53 11.30
N GLY A 445 9.24 -13.14 11.93
CA GLY A 445 9.92 -13.96 12.94
C GLY A 445 9.01 -14.30 14.13
N LEU A 446 8.28 -13.31 14.65
CA LEU A 446 7.32 -13.50 15.73
C LEU A 446 6.15 -14.42 15.31
N LEU A 447 5.67 -14.32 14.07
CA LEU A 447 4.66 -15.23 13.55
C LEU A 447 5.16 -16.69 13.53
N HIS A 448 6.38 -16.93 13.02
CA HIS A 448 6.99 -18.27 12.98
C HIS A 448 7.32 -18.82 14.36
N GLN A 449 7.70 -17.95 15.30
CA GLN A 449 8.03 -18.36 16.67
C GLN A 449 6.78 -18.79 17.45
N TYR A 450 5.72 -17.99 17.42
CA TYR A 450 4.56 -18.16 18.32
C TYR A 450 3.42 -18.98 17.72
N PHE A 451 3.38 -19.17 16.39
CA PHE A 451 2.28 -19.84 15.71
C PHE A 451 2.78 -20.86 14.70
N ARG A 452 2.07 -21.98 14.56
CA ARG A 452 2.36 -23.03 13.58
C ARG A 452 1.14 -23.23 12.68
N PRO A 453 1.29 -23.31 11.35
CA PRO A 453 0.14 -23.41 10.44
C PRO A 453 -0.70 -24.66 10.69
N ASP A 454 -0.05 -25.79 11.03
CA ASP A 454 -0.69 -27.10 11.15
C ASP A 454 -1.33 -27.37 12.53
N VAL A 455 -1.01 -26.58 13.55
CA VAL A 455 -1.41 -26.85 14.93
C VAL A 455 -1.86 -25.57 15.59
N SER A 456 -3.15 -25.50 15.93
CA SER A 456 -3.68 -24.43 16.75
C SER A 456 -3.61 -24.79 18.24
N GLU A 457 -3.18 -23.84 19.06
CA GLU A 457 -3.22 -23.94 20.51
C GLU A 457 -4.54 -23.37 21.04
N ALA A 458 -5.09 -23.96 22.09
CA ALA A 458 -6.34 -23.52 22.70
C ALA A 458 -6.24 -22.04 23.12
N GLY A 459 -7.22 -21.22 22.70
CA GLY A 459 -7.23 -19.77 22.94
C GLY A 459 -6.37 -18.94 21.96
N TYR A 460 -5.39 -19.55 21.27
CA TYR A 460 -4.45 -18.87 20.37
C TYR A 460 -4.62 -19.24 18.88
N SER A 461 -5.68 -19.96 18.52
CA SER A 461 -6.05 -20.19 17.12
C SER A 461 -6.24 -18.87 16.37
N LEU A 462 -5.60 -18.69 15.22
CA LEU A 462 -5.73 -17.51 14.35
C LEU A 462 -7.02 -17.51 13.51
N ALA A 463 -7.91 -18.50 13.65
CA ALA A 463 -9.13 -18.55 12.85
C ALA A 463 -9.99 -17.28 13.02
N ILE A 464 -10.59 -16.82 11.92
CA ILE A 464 -11.51 -15.67 11.87
C ILE A 464 -12.79 -16.08 11.15
N SER A 465 -13.91 -15.46 11.54
CA SER A 465 -15.22 -15.71 10.94
C SER A 465 -15.87 -14.39 10.59
N GLY A 466 -16.30 -14.25 9.34
CA GLY A 466 -17.03 -13.07 8.87
C GLY A 466 -18.26 -12.80 9.73
N GLY A 467 -18.48 -11.53 10.06
CA GLY A 467 -19.56 -11.09 10.95
C GLY A 467 -19.24 -11.17 12.45
N ALA A 468 -18.23 -11.93 12.87
CA ALA A 468 -17.79 -11.99 14.26
C ALA A 468 -16.67 -10.97 14.53
N ASN A 469 -16.76 -10.24 15.64
CA ASN A 469 -15.75 -9.25 16.08
C ASN A 469 -15.36 -8.20 15.01
N GLY A 470 -16.24 -7.96 14.03
CA GLY A 470 -16.01 -7.04 12.92
C GLY A 470 -15.22 -7.60 11.73
N ALA A 471 -14.84 -8.88 11.76
CA ALA A 471 -14.17 -9.54 10.65
C ALA A 471 -15.10 -9.61 9.42
N ARG A 472 -14.51 -9.46 8.23
CA ARG A 472 -15.19 -9.60 6.93
C ARG A 472 -14.74 -10.84 6.17
N LEU A 473 -13.58 -11.38 6.52
CA LEU A 473 -13.06 -12.62 5.96
C LEU A 473 -13.33 -13.80 6.91
N THR A 474 -13.50 -14.97 6.33
CA THR A 474 -13.64 -16.23 7.04
C THR A 474 -12.49 -17.14 6.64
N HIS A 475 -11.62 -17.47 7.60
CA HIS A 475 -10.45 -18.31 7.41
C HIS A 475 -10.28 -19.24 8.62
N ASN A 476 -9.94 -20.51 8.38
CA ASN A 476 -9.40 -21.36 9.44
C ASN A 476 -8.00 -20.90 9.88
N HIS A 477 -7.42 -21.58 10.87
CA HIS A 477 -6.12 -21.22 11.43
C HIS A 477 -4.99 -21.24 10.39
N GLU A 478 -4.86 -22.35 9.65
CA GLU A 478 -3.84 -22.56 8.62
C GLU A 478 -3.92 -21.48 7.54
N ARG A 479 -5.13 -21.20 7.06
CA ARG A 479 -5.39 -20.20 6.02
C ARG A 479 -5.11 -18.78 6.50
N GLN A 480 -5.51 -18.42 7.73
CA GLN A 480 -5.18 -17.10 8.28
C GLN A 480 -3.67 -16.94 8.48
N TYR A 481 -2.97 -17.97 8.98
CA TYR A 481 -1.52 -17.95 9.11
C TYR A 481 -0.83 -17.65 7.77
N HIS A 482 -1.18 -18.38 6.72
CA HIS A 482 -0.63 -18.14 5.38
C HIS A 482 -1.04 -16.77 4.83
N TYR A 483 -2.26 -16.30 5.09
CA TYR A 483 -2.74 -14.98 4.68
C TYR A 483 -1.96 -13.83 5.31
N VAL A 484 -1.60 -13.96 6.59
CA VAL A 484 -0.73 -13.01 7.30
C VAL A 484 0.69 -13.07 6.76
N LEU A 485 1.27 -14.27 6.68
CA LEU A 485 2.66 -14.45 6.24
C LEU A 485 2.92 -13.86 4.85
N GLN A 486 2.03 -14.12 3.89
CA GLN A 486 2.17 -13.58 2.54
C GLN A 486 1.97 -12.06 2.50
N SER A 487 1.13 -11.50 3.37
CA SER A 487 0.87 -10.05 3.42
C SER A 487 2.09 -9.33 3.97
N LEU A 488 2.66 -9.84 5.07
CA LEU A 488 3.92 -9.34 5.62
C LEU A 488 5.07 -9.50 4.61
N SER A 489 5.16 -10.65 3.94
CA SER A 489 6.20 -10.87 2.91
C SER A 489 6.07 -9.91 1.73
N LEU A 490 4.85 -9.62 1.29
CA LEU A 490 4.61 -8.62 0.25
C LEU A 490 5.01 -7.22 0.72
N TRP A 491 4.57 -6.82 1.92
CA TRP A 491 4.94 -5.53 2.50
C TRP A 491 6.45 -5.39 2.66
N ARG A 492 7.15 -6.46 3.02
CA ARG A 492 8.61 -6.50 3.12
C ARG A 492 9.27 -6.16 1.77
N GLU A 493 8.84 -6.80 0.69
CA GLU A 493 9.43 -6.56 -0.64
C GLU A 493 9.04 -5.18 -1.19
N ILE A 494 7.84 -4.67 -0.87
CA ILE A 494 7.45 -3.28 -1.18
C ILE A 494 8.32 -2.28 -0.44
N SER A 495 8.55 -2.47 0.86
CA SER A 495 9.43 -1.62 1.68
C SER A 495 10.88 -1.68 1.18
N ASN A 496 11.33 -2.84 0.69
CA ASN A 496 12.65 -2.99 0.08
C ASN A 496 12.79 -2.15 -1.20
N ASP A 497 11.78 -2.14 -2.05
CA ASP A 497 11.76 -1.42 -3.33
C ASP A 497 11.14 -0.01 -3.20
N MET A 498 10.93 0.51 -1.98
CA MET A 498 10.16 1.73 -1.74
C MET A 498 10.70 2.95 -2.50
N PHE A 499 12.02 3.16 -2.52
CA PHE A 499 12.61 4.30 -3.25
C PHE A 499 12.38 4.17 -4.76
N LYS A 500 12.47 2.95 -5.30
CA LYS A 500 12.16 2.67 -6.71
C LYS A 500 10.69 2.93 -7.01
N LEU A 501 9.78 2.46 -6.17
CA LEU A 501 8.35 2.68 -6.34
C LEU A 501 7.97 4.16 -6.26
N TRP A 502 8.54 4.93 -5.32
CA TRP A 502 8.34 6.38 -5.25
C TRP A 502 8.85 7.10 -6.51
N TYR A 503 10.04 6.74 -6.99
CA TYR A 503 10.61 7.31 -8.20
C TYR A 503 9.73 7.01 -9.43
N LEU A 504 9.23 5.78 -9.57
CA LEU A 504 8.35 5.40 -10.67
C LEU A 504 6.96 6.04 -10.55
N ALA A 505 6.44 6.20 -9.33
CA ALA A 505 5.18 6.87 -9.06
C ALA A 505 5.23 8.33 -9.50
N GLU A 506 6.29 9.08 -9.11
CA GLU A 506 6.48 10.44 -9.60
C GLU A 506 6.62 10.49 -11.12
N ASN A 507 7.39 9.57 -11.72
CA ASN A 507 7.55 9.55 -13.16
C ASN A 507 6.24 9.30 -13.88
N ASP A 508 5.36 8.44 -13.38
CA ASP A 508 4.03 8.25 -13.96
C ASP A 508 3.16 9.50 -13.78
N LEU A 509 3.19 10.13 -12.60
CA LEU A 509 2.41 11.33 -12.30
C LEU A 509 2.81 12.53 -13.19
N LEU A 510 4.11 12.70 -13.41
CA LEU A 510 4.71 13.85 -14.10
C LEU A 510 5.03 13.57 -15.59
N ARG A 511 4.60 12.43 -16.14
CA ARG A 511 4.88 12.09 -17.53
C ARG A 511 4.08 12.96 -18.50
N GLU A 512 4.77 13.59 -19.44
CA GLU A 512 4.15 14.29 -20.57
C GLU A 512 3.24 13.33 -21.37
N GLY A 513 2.02 13.76 -21.66
CA GLY A 513 1.01 12.95 -22.35
C GLY A 513 0.27 11.94 -21.48
N ASN A 514 0.61 11.78 -20.19
CA ASN A 514 -0.17 11.00 -19.24
C ASN A 514 -1.12 11.91 -18.44
N GLY A 515 -2.21 12.36 -19.06
CA GLY A 515 -3.19 13.23 -18.40
C GLY A 515 -3.98 12.51 -17.30
N TYR A 516 -4.53 13.28 -16.36
CA TYR A 516 -5.46 12.79 -15.35
C TYR A 516 -6.90 13.24 -15.65
N ARG A 517 -7.88 12.51 -15.11
CA ARG A 517 -9.28 12.93 -15.09
C ARG A 517 -9.67 13.26 -13.66
N LEU A 518 -10.22 14.46 -13.44
CA LEU A 518 -10.82 14.80 -12.16
C LEU A 518 -12.18 14.09 -12.08
N THR A 519 -12.37 13.20 -11.11
CA THR A 519 -13.53 12.30 -11.04
C THR A 519 -13.95 12.12 -9.59
N ASP A 520 -15.26 12.16 -9.33
CA ASP A 520 -15.78 11.75 -8.03
C ASP A 520 -15.69 10.23 -7.94
N THR A 521 -14.96 9.76 -6.95
CA THR A 521 -14.65 8.35 -6.73
C THR A 521 -15.55 7.70 -5.68
N GLY A 522 -16.51 8.44 -5.12
CA GLY A 522 -17.27 8.05 -3.93
C GLY A 522 -16.51 8.34 -2.62
N GLN A 523 -15.19 8.57 -2.69
CA GLN A 523 -14.34 9.06 -1.60
C GLN A 523 -14.05 10.57 -1.72
N GLY A 524 -14.79 11.26 -2.59
CA GLY A 524 -14.55 12.65 -2.98
C GLY A 524 -13.90 12.78 -4.36
N LEU A 525 -13.62 14.03 -4.71
CA LEU A 525 -13.11 14.43 -6.02
C LEU A 525 -11.61 14.18 -6.09
N ASN A 526 -11.21 13.22 -6.94
CA ASN A 526 -9.82 12.78 -7.03
C ASN A 526 -9.27 12.90 -8.46
N ARG A 527 -7.96 13.11 -8.56
CA ARG A 527 -7.22 13.06 -9.83
C ARG A 527 -6.95 11.60 -10.18
N VAL A 528 -7.79 11.02 -11.03
CA VAL A 528 -7.66 9.64 -11.52
C VAL A 528 -6.67 9.60 -12.68
N GLN A 529 -5.56 8.88 -12.53
CA GLN A 529 -4.47 8.83 -13.51
C GLN A 529 -3.85 7.43 -13.60
N GLN A 530 -3.62 6.95 -14.82
CA GLN A 530 -2.94 5.68 -15.05
C GLN A 530 -1.47 5.73 -14.61
N ALA A 531 -0.98 4.63 -14.05
CA ALA A 531 0.39 4.53 -13.54
C ALA A 531 1.10 3.25 -14.04
N PRO A 532 1.43 3.19 -15.35
CA PRO A 532 1.90 1.96 -15.99
C PRO A 532 3.30 1.49 -15.55
N GLN A 533 4.19 2.39 -15.09
CA GLN A 533 5.50 1.97 -14.60
C GLN A 533 5.39 1.42 -13.18
N THR A 534 4.64 2.12 -12.33
CA THR A 534 4.34 1.71 -10.96
C THR A 534 3.57 0.39 -10.96
N ALA A 535 2.56 0.24 -11.81
CA ALA A 535 1.80 -1.00 -12.00
C ALA A 535 2.71 -2.17 -12.38
N ARG A 536 3.60 -2.01 -13.36
CA ARG A 536 4.52 -3.09 -13.75
C ARG A 536 5.48 -3.47 -12.62
N ALA A 537 5.98 -2.48 -11.88
CA ALA A 537 6.89 -2.73 -10.77
C ALA A 537 6.21 -3.53 -9.64
N ILE A 538 5.00 -3.14 -9.22
CA ILE A 538 4.27 -3.85 -8.17
C ILE A 538 3.84 -5.26 -8.59
N HIS A 539 3.39 -5.45 -9.84
CA HIS A 539 3.10 -6.79 -10.34
C HIS A 539 4.35 -7.67 -10.36
N GLY A 540 5.51 -7.10 -10.72
CA GLY A 540 6.79 -7.79 -10.62
C GLY A 540 7.14 -8.20 -9.19
N ILE A 541 6.88 -7.35 -8.20
CA ILE A 541 7.06 -7.68 -6.76
C ILE A 541 6.10 -8.81 -6.36
N LEU A 542 4.83 -8.71 -6.74
CA LEU A 542 3.80 -9.70 -6.42
C LEU A 542 4.16 -11.08 -6.97
N THR A 543 4.55 -11.17 -8.26
CA THR A 543 4.97 -12.44 -8.87
C THR A 543 6.18 -13.05 -8.16
N ARG A 544 7.17 -12.24 -7.74
CA ARG A 544 8.31 -12.72 -6.94
C ARG A 544 7.89 -13.23 -5.56
N CYS A 545 6.91 -12.58 -4.92
CA CYS A 545 6.38 -13.04 -3.63
C CYS A 545 5.64 -14.37 -3.79
N GLN A 546 4.77 -14.46 -4.80
CA GLN A 546 4.00 -15.67 -5.11
C GLN A 546 4.90 -16.87 -5.40
N SER A 547 5.97 -16.68 -6.18
CA SER A 547 6.92 -17.76 -6.49
C SER A 547 7.71 -18.24 -5.27
N LYS A 548 8.01 -17.35 -4.30
CA LYS A 548 8.70 -17.71 -3.05
C LYS A 548 7.80 -18.47 -2.07
N ILE A 549 6.52 -18.11 -1.97
CA ILE A 549 5.57 -18.65 -0.96
C ILE A 549 4.82 -19.89 -1.47
N GLY A 550 4.62 -20.01 -2.78
CA GLY A 550 3.91 -21.12 -3.41
C GLY A 550 2.39 -20.97 -3.36
N ASN A 551 1.78 -21.10 -2.18
CA ASN A 551 0.34 -21.00 -2.01
C ASN A 551 -0.09 -19.54 -1.74
N TRP A 552 -1.02 -19.01 -2.54
CA TRP A 552 -1.53 -17.64 -2.41
C TRP A 552 -2.99 -17.63 -1.93
N VAL A 553 -3.27 -16.91 -0.85
CA VAL A 553 -4.60 -16.74 -0.27
C VAL A 553 -5.14 -15.34 -0.57
N GLY A 554 -6.41 -15.20 -0.92
CA GLY A 554 -7.01 -13.89 -1.23
C GLY A 554 -6.66 -13.36 -2.62
N SER A 555 -7.10 -12.14 -2.92
CA SER A 555 -7.01 -11.57 -4.26
C SER A 555 -5.59 -11.12 -4.60
N SER A 556 -5.25 -11.22 -5.89
CA SER A 556 -4.01 -10.69 -6.49
C SER A 556 -4.27 -9.34 -7.19
N VAL A 557 -5.49 -8.81 -7.13
CA VAL A 557 -5.85 -7.54 -7.76
C VAL A 557 -5.13 -6.40 -7.06
N VAL A 558 -4.48 -5.57 -7.88
CA VAL A 558 -3.85 -4.32 -7.49
C VAL A 558 -4.65 -3.18 -8.10
N HIS A 559 -5.23 -2.33 -7.26
CA HIS A 559 -5.95 -1.14 -7.69
C HIS A 559 -4.97 0.01 -7.89
N LEU A 560 -4.97 0.61 -9.08
CA LEU A 560 -4.05 1.69 -9.42
C LEU A 560 -4.53 2.45 -10.65
N GLY A 561 -4.81 3.75 -10.48
CA GLY A 561 -5.37 4.58 -11.55
C GLY A 561 -6.86 4.37 -11.77
N ASP A 562 -7.61 3.97 -10.73
CA ASP A 562 -9.04 3.68 -10.76
C ASP A 562 -9.79 4.36 -9.61
N HIS A 563 -11.07 4.06 -9.41
CA HIS A 563 -11.88 4.67 -8.35
C HIS A 563 -11.45 4.27 -6.92
N ASN A 564 -10.80 3.12 -6.74
CA ASN A 564 -10.34 2.64 -5.43
C ASN A 564 -8.98 3.22 -5.05
N VAL A 565 -8.10 3.37 -6.04
CA VAL A 565 -6.78 3.98 -5.90
C VAL A 565 -6.56 4.94 -7.07
N PRO A 566 -6.91 6.23 -6.91
CA PRO A 566 -6.97 7.18 -8.02
C PRO A 566 -5.67 7.38 -8.80
N ASN A 567 -4.52 7.33 -8.14
CA ASN A 567 -3.25 7.60 -8.79
C ASN A 567 -2.08 6.96 -8.02
N ALA A 568 -0.88 7.05 -8.60
CA ALA A 568 0.33 6.46 -8.03
C ALA A 568 0.74 7.06 -6.68
N LEU A 569 0.44 8.34 -6.41
CA LEU A 569 0.72 8.97 -5.12
C LEU A 569 -0.11 8.29 -4.01
N MET A 570 -1.42 8.16 -4.22
CA MET A 570 -2.33 7.51 -3.28
C MET A 570 -1.92 6.05 -3.04
N PHE A 571 -1.49 5.35 -4.08
CA PHE A 571 -1.00 3.98 -3.96
C PHE A 571 0.24 3.89 -3.07
N ILE A 572 1.29 4.67 -3.38
CA ILE A 572 2.56 4.54 -2.68
C ILE A 572 2.51 5.07 -1.24
N ASP A 573 1.70 6.12 -1.00
CA ASP A 573 1.55 6.71 0.32
C ASP A 573 0.90 5.74 1.33
N LYS A 574 -0.02 4.86 0.87
CA LYS A 574 -0.57 3.77 1.71
C LYS A 574 0.54 2.93 2.33
N TYR A 575 1.51 2.49 1.54
CA TYR A 575 2.57 1.61 2.04
C TYR A 575 3.59 2.31 2.95
N THR A 576 3.60 3.65 3.01
CA THR A 576 4.38 4.38 4.04
C THR A 576 3.85 4.17 5.46
N GLN A 577 2.61 3.70 5.60
CA GLN A 577 1.97 3.48 6.90
C GLN A 577 2.36 2.14 7.53
N VAL A 578 2.74 1.13 6.74
CA VAL A 578 3.16 -0.20 7.24
C VAL A 578 4.14 -0.10 8.41
N PRO A 579 5.29 0.60 8.29
CA PRO A 579 6.24 0.70 9.39
C PRO A 579 5.69 1.47 10.60
N ARG A 580 4.78 2.42 10.40
CA ARG A 580 4.13 3.14 11.51
C ARG A 580 3.22 2.24 12.33
N ILE A 581 2.58 1.26 11.69
CA ILE A 581 1.73 0.26 12.34
C ILE A 581 2.59 -0.79 13.05
N LEU A 582 3.59 -1.34 12.36
CA LEU A 582 4.34 -2.49 12.87
C LEU A 582 5.40 -2.10 13.92
N ASN A 583 6.03 -0.93 13.81
CA ASN A 583 7.06 -0.51 14.77
C ASN A 583 6.54 -0.49 16.22
N PRO A 584 5.39 0.14 16.54
CA PRO A 584 4.84 0.11 17.88
C PRO A 584 4.50 -1.30 18.39
N VAL A 585 4.01 -2.18 17.51
CA VAL A 585 3.66 -3.57 17.87
C VAL A 585 4.92 -4.37 18.20
N VAL A 586 5.97 -4.24 17.39
CA VAL A 586 7.27 -4.86 17.66
C VAL A 586 7.87 -4.31 18.95
N LEU A 587 7.85 -2.98 19.12
CA LEU A 587 8.39 -2.30 20.30
C LEU A 587 7.75 -2.83 21.58
N ILE A 588 6.42 -2.88 21.66
CA ILE A 588 5.76 -3.35 22.88
C ILE A 588 6.09 -4.82 23.17
N VAL A 589 6.09 -5.68 22.14
CA VAL A 589 6.39 -7.11 22.30
C VAL A 589 7.83 -7.33 22.78
N GLU A 590 8.78 -6.48 22.39
CA GLU A 590 10.18 -6.54 22.85
C GLU A 590 10.41 -5.87 24.22
N GLU A 591 9.61 -4.85 24.58
CA GLU A 591 9.76 -4.10 25.83
C GLU A 591 9.06 -4.74 27.03
N ILE A 592 7.98 -5.53 26.85
CA ILE A 592 7.26 -6.19 27.96
C ILE A 592 8.20 -6.93 28.92
N PRO A 593 9.17 -7.77 28.47
CA PRO A 593 10.10 -8.43 29.38
C PRO A 593 10.97 -7.47 30.21
N LYS A 594 11.28 -6.29 29.69
CA LYS A 594 12.06 -5.27 30.40
C LYS A 594 11.19 -4.52 31.41
N LEU A 595 9.96 -4.19 31.03
CA LEU A 595 8.96 -3.58 31.92
C LEU A 595 8.61 -4.51 33.09
N ALA A 596 8.53 -5.81 32.83
CA ALA A 596 8.27 -6.84 33.84
C ALA A 596 9.41 -7.02 34.87
N ARG A 597 10.52 -6.27 34.76
CA ARG A 597 11.52 -6.16 35.84
C ARG A 597 10.99 -5.36 37.04
N ASP A 598 10.00 -4.48 36.83
CA ASP A 598 9.27 -3.84 37.91
C ASP A 598 8.26 -4.83 38.52
N PRO A 599 8.33 -5.12 39.83
CA PRO A 599 7.42 -6.05 40.50
C PRO A 599 5.93 -5.72 40.33
N ASN A 600 5.57 -4.44 40.26
CA ASN A 600 4.17 -4.01 40.13
C ASN A 600 3.63 -4.29 38.72
N ILE A 601 4.45 -4.04 37.69
CA ILE A 601 4.09 -4.32 36.30
C ILE A 601 4.01 -5.83 36.09
N LEU A 602 4.94 -6.60 36.66
CA LEU A 602 4.89 -8.06 36.61
C LEU A 602 3.61 -8.61 37.26
N ALA A 603 3.23 -8.08 38.43
CA ALA A 603 2.00 -8.48 39.10
C ALA A 603 0.76 -8.20 38.24
N TYR A 604 0.69 -7.02 37.61
CA TYR A 604 -0.38 -6.67 36.67
C TYR A 604 -0.43 -7.62 35.44
N VAL A 605 0.72 -7.90 34.84
CA VAL A 605 0.82 -8.79 33.68
C VAL A 605 0.39 -10.21 34.05
N LYS A 606 0.84 -10.74 35.19
CA LYS A 606 0.44 -12.08 35.66
C LYS A 606 -1.05 -12.15 35.97
N ALA A 607 -1.61 -11.14 36.64
CA ALA A 607 -3.02 -11.10 36.98
C ALA A 607 -3.93 -11.03 35.73
N THR A 608 -3.50 -10.35 34.67
CA THR A 608 -4.33 -10.11 33.48
C THR A 608 -4.12 -11.15 32.39
N PHE A 609 -2.87 -11.62 32.19
CA PHE A 609 -2.47 -12.46 31.05
C PHE A 609 -1.84 -13.79 31.47
N GLY A 610 -1.69 -14.06 32.77
CA GLY A 610 -1.02 -15.26 33.31
C GLY A 610 0.51 -15.13 33.33
N SER A 611 1.12 -14.87 32.18
CA SER A 611 2.58 -14.75 32.06
C SER A 611 3.00 -13.65 31.07
N VAL A 612 4.30 -13.30 31.11
CA VAL A 612 4.91 -12.37 30.14
C VAL A 612 4.80 -12.91 28.72
N GLU A 613 5.02 -14.21 28.52
CA GLU A 613 4.93 -14.85 27.21
C GLU A 613 3.49 -14.93 26.70
N SER A 614 2.54 -15.28 27.57
CA SER A 614 1.11 -15.27 27.24
C SER A 614 0.62 -13.85 26.90
N CYS A 615 1.14 -12.81 27.57
CA CYS A 615 0.85 -11.42 27.22
C CYS A 615 1.35 -11.06 25.80
N ARG A 616 2.62 -11.35 25.48
CA ARG A 616 3.19 -11.14 24.14
C ARG A 616 2.39 -11.87 23.06
N LYS A 617 2.06 -13.14 23.32
CA LYS A 617 1.28 -13.98 22.41
C LYS A 617 -0.15 -13.49 22.23
N SER A 618 -0.77 -12.91 23.27
CA SER A 618 -2.12 -12.35 23.19
C SER A 618 -2.19 -11.11 22.30
N ILE A 619 -1.20 -10.22 22.39
CA ILE A 619 -1.06 -9.06 21.49
C ILE A 619 -0.88 -9.55 20.05
N LEU A 620 0.03 -10.51 19.82
CA LEU A 620 0.31 -11.05 18.49
C LEU A 620 -0.89 -11.79 17.89
N ALA A 621 -1.61 -12.60 18.68
CA ALA A 621 -2.79 -13.32 18.22
C ALA A 621 -3.91 -12.36 17.81
N ASP A 622 -4.16 -11.32 18.61
CA ASP A 622 -5.15 -10.29 18.28
C ASP A 622 -4.75 -9.52 17.01
N PHE A 623 -3.47 -9.14 16.87
CA PHE A 623 -2.96 -8.48 15.68
C PHE A 623 -3.08 -9.36 14.43
N PHE A 624 -2.58 -10.60 14.46
CA PHE A 624 -2.60 -11.49 13.30
C PHE A 624 -4.00 -11.96 12.88
N ARG A 625 -4.97 -11.96 13.81
CA ARG A 625 -6.39 -12.13 13.45
C ARG A 625 -6.92 -10.84 12.81
N HIS A 626 -6.92 -9.74 13.57
CA HIS A 626 -7.79 -8.60 13.31
C HIS A 626 -7.16 -7.46 12.51
N ALA A 627 -5.83 -7.43 12.37
CA ALA A 627 -5.17 -6.55 11.40
C ALA A 627 -5.23 -7.10 9.96
N PHE A 628 -5.75 -8.33 9.77
CA PHE A 628 -5.81 -9.04 8.49
C PHE A 628 -7.16 -9.74 8.27
N ASP A 629 -8.26 -9.18 8.80
CA ASP A 629 -9.60 -9.79 8.76
C ASP A 629 -10.56 -9.19 7.73
N GLY A 630 -10.07 -8.28 6.88
CA GLY A 630 -10.88 -7.57 5.89
C GLY A 630 -11.75 -6.44 6.45
N SER A 631 -11.65 -6.13 7.74
CA SER A 631 -12.34 -5.00 8.35
C SER A 631 -11.85 -3.65 7.81
N GLY A 632 -12.67 -2.61 7.97
CA GLY A 632 -12.37 -1.23 7.55
C GLY A 632 -12.76 -0.87 6.10
N ALA A 633 -13.14 -1.84 5.27
CA ALA A 633 -13.69 -1.56 3.94
C ALA A 633 -15.16 -1.11 3.99
N ASP A 634 -15.55 -0.21 3.06
CA ASP A 634 -16.88 0.42 3.01
C ASP A 634 -18.01 -0.56 2.64
N ASN A 635 -17.68 -1.61 1.88
CA ASN A 635 -18.62 -2.64 1.46
C ASN A 635 -17.99 -4.05 1.53
N PHE A 636 -18.82 -5.09 1.47
CA PHE A 636 -18.37 -6.49 1.56
C PHE A 636 -17.61 -6.96 0.30
N PHE A 637 -17.70 -6.23 -0.82
CA PHE A 637 -17.06 -6.59 -2.08
C PHE A 637 -15.60 -6.12 -2.15
N ASP A 638 -15.33 -4.93 -1.61
CA ASP A 638 -14.01 -4.35 -1.43
C ASP A 638 -13.34 -4.84 -0.13
N ALA A 639 -13.88 -5.90 0.48
CA ALA A 639 -13.47 -6.46 1.78
C ALA A 639 -12.04 -7.01 1.75
N GLY A 640 -11.06 -6.11 1.78
CA GLY A 640 -9.68 -6.26 2.25
C GLY A 640 -8.81 -7.36 1.64
N SER A 641 -9.31 -8.14 0.68
CA SER A 641 -8.58 -9.28 0.12
C SER A 641 -7.66 -8.90 -1.04
N CYS A 642 -7.97 -7.80 -1.74
CA CYS A 642 -7.08 -7.20 -2.74
C CYS A 642 -5.79 -6.70 -2.08
N ILE A 643 -4.75 -6.53 -2.89
CA ILE A 643 -3.41 -6.20 -2.39
C ILE A 643 -3.45 -4.92 -1.54
N ASP A 644 -4.14 -3.91 -2.04
CA ASP A 644 -4.26 -2.60 -1.40
C ASP A 644 -5.24 -2.61 -0.22
N GLY A 645 -6.22 -3.52 -0.24
CA GLY A 645 -7.22 -3.68 0.82
C GLY A 645 -6.67 -4.34 2.09
N ARG A 646 -5.57 -5.08 1.99
CA ARG A 646 -4.93 -5.75 3.15
C ARG A 646 -4.51 -4.77 4.24
N LEU A 647 -4.09 -3.57 3.85
CA LEU A 647 -3.65 -2.54 4.80
C LEU A 647 -4.83 -1.88 5.52
N THR A 648 -6.01 -1.85 4.89
CA THR A 648 -7.22 -1.24 5.46
C THR A 648 -7.61 -1.88 6.80
N SER A 649 -7.46 -3.21 6.92
CA SER A 649 -7.74 -3.93 8.17
C SER A 649 -6.74 -3.59 9.27
N ALA A 650 -5.45 -3.44 8.92
CA ALA A 650 -4.43 -3.01 9.87
C ALA A 650 -4.69 -1.60 10.39
N TRP A 651 -5.13 -0.68 9.51
CA TRP A 651 -5.56 0.65 9.92
C TRP A 651 -6.78 0.61 10.86
N ASN A 652 -7.79 -0.19 10.52
CA ASN A 652 -8.97 -0.38 11.38
C ASN A 652 -8.61 -1.05 12.72
N TRP A 653 -7.58 -1.89 12.78
CA TRP A 653 -7.08 -2.42 14.05
C TRP A 653 -6.44 -1.33 14.90
N CYS A 654 -5.64 -0.45 14.28
CA CYS A 654 -5.00 0.68 14.96
C CYS A 654 -6.03 1.61 15.60
N SER A 655 -7.14 1.92 14.92
CA SER A 655 -8.21 2.78 15.45
C SER A 655 -8.98 2.15 16.63
N LYS A 656 -8.79 0.85 16.88
CA LYS A 656 -9.43 0.11 17.97
C LYS A 656 -8.45 -0.26 19.09
N VAL A 657 -7.16 0.04 18.96
CA VAL A 657 -6.12 -0.40 19.91
C VAL A 657 -6.41 0.11 21.33
N GLU A 658 -6.95 1.32 21.47
CA GLU A 658 -7.27 1.94 22.76
C GLU A 658 -8.32 1.16 23.57
N LYS A 659 -9.12 0.32 22.89
CA LYS A 659 -10.18 -0.50 23.48
C LYS A 659 -9.68 -1.88 23.90
N LYS A 660 -8.41 -2.20 23.62
CA LYS A 660 -7.83 -3.52 23.88
C LYS A 660 -7.27 -3.58 25.30
N VAL A 661 -7.44 -4.73 25.95
CA VAL A 661 -7.02 -4.96 27.36
C VAL A 661 -5.52 -4.70 27.57
N TYR A 662 -4.70 -4.93 26.55
CA TYR A 662 -3.24 -4.70 26.59
C TYR A 662 -2.82 -3.25 26.27
N TYR A 663 -3.74 -2.33 26.01
CA TYR A 663 -3.41 -0.92 25.71
C TYR A 663 -2.64 -0.19 26.83
N PRO A 664 -2.88 -0.42 28.14
CA PRO A 664 -2.06 0.17 29.19
C PRO A 664 -0.57 -0.18 29.06
N LEU A 665 -0.24 -1.38 28.57
CA LEU A 665 1.15 -1.79 28.31
C LEU A 665 1.78 -0.99 27.18
N PHE A 666 1.02 -0.69 26.11
CA PHE A 666 1.49 0.22 25.07
C PHE A 666 1.90 1.57 25.68
N LYS A 667 1.07 2.16 26.54
CA LYS A 667 1.37 3.44 27.19
C LYS A 667 2.61 3.36 28.09
N MET A 668 2.75 2.28 28.87
CA MET A 668 3.93 2.06 29.71
C MET A 668 5.22 1.88 28.91
N ALA A 669 5.16 1.32 27.70
CA ALA A 669 6.31 1.23 26.78
C ALA A 669 6.59 2.53 26.00
N GLY A 670 5.91 3.65 26.32
CA GLY A 670 6.14 4.94 25.68
C GLY A 670 5.34 5.16 24.39
N PHE A 671 4.29 4.39 24.14
CA PHE A 671 3.42 4.60 22.97
C PHE A 671 2.59 5.88 23.12
N VAL A 672 2.84 6.85 22.23
CA VAL A 672 2.08 8.11 22.16
C VAL A 672 0.94 8.03 21.13
N GLY A 673 1.16 7.31 20.02
CA GLY A 673 0.20 7.09 18.94
C GLY A 673 0.90 6.56 17.69
N PHE A 674 0.15 6.06 16.70
CA PHE A 674 0.71 5.53 15.44
C PHE A 674 1.26 6.63 14.51
N ASP A 675 0.79 7.87 14.66
CA ASP A 675 1.30 9.03 13.91
C ASP A 675 2.42 9.82 14.65
N GLY A 676 2.79 9.37 15.85
CA GLY A 676 3.76 10.04 16.73
C GLY A 676 3.17 11.25 17.47
N GLU A 677 4.03 12.11 17.99
CA GLU A 677 3.61 13.41 18.51
C GLU A 677 3.18 14.32 17.35
N PHE A 678 1.92 14.77 17.36
CA PHE A 678 1.52 15.93 16.56
C PHE A 678 2.27 17.15 17.12
N GLN A 679 3.45 17.43 16.58
CA GLN A 679 4.03 18.77 16.71
C GLN A 679 3.13 19.69 15.88
N LYS A 680 2.28 20.43 16.60
CA LYS A 680 1.52 21.56 16.04
C LYS A 680 2.46 22.64 15.54
#